data_AF-A0A815QF35-F1
#
_entry.id   AF-A0A815QF35-F1
#
_cell.length_a   1.000
_cell.length_b   1.000
_cell.length_c   1.000
_cell.angle_alpha   90.00
_cell.angle_beta   90.00
_cell.angle_gamma   90.00
#
_symmetry.space_group_name_H-M   'P 1'
#
loop_
_entity.id
_entity.type
_entity.pdbx_description
1 polymer ?
#
loop_
_entity_poly.entity_id
_entity_poly.type
_entity_poly.pdbx_seq_one_letter_code
_entity_poly.pdbx_strand_id
1 'polypeptide(L)'
;MQIHKYLISRSSAVVLYLSYLDMSILTLAPYGFKRKQKPKSCTLKLIKILIHSVLGVDYPNGDHYEGYFRNNEKNGNGTLILDNGTKYVGQFKDGYFHGKGTMLWTSGERYEGIFKKGEKTKDGVYYFPDGTKYVGTFKGDLFNGEGVMTWKNGDRYEGTFVNGQRAGSAIYTFANGRKYVGKFKEGKFNGNGVQSWPNGDRYEGIFKGGEKTEDGVYFFLDGMTYVGTFKGDLFNGQGIMIWNTGDWYNGTFVNGERMGNGTYTFADGRKYVGEFNNGQFHGKGVQTWPNGDRFEGIFRNGEKTKDGVYYLPYGIKYMGEYKNGRFDGQGVQTWPSGGRYEGSFVDGEITGNGTYTFADGGKYVGEFNNGLFHGKGVQTWPDGNRFEGIFKNDEKTKDGVYYLPDGRKYVGEYKNGRLEGQGIMTWTNGDRGEKYVGEFKNDQINGRGVQTWPNGDRYEGVFINGEKTKNGVYYFPNGAEYVGPYNNNGRFDGQGIMTWTNGDRYEVEKNMLVSLRMVNSTEKVCRHGQVVIALLAMVMQSSVLFGMATGTDLKRFSFQIQTSLQAVGETTRNYYELMKKSFLHLLANKAHLFAHCKLCRTPSSISSFFSTSAPLQTSSSSSNDRSILDKIADELRHAKHVLAITGAGISADSGLPTYRGIGGLYSDGKETDDGMAIEDALSGPTMRRRPDICWKYIHQIELACRAAKPNAAHETLVAFESKFPHFAVLTQNIDGLHRVAGSKNLIEIHGNIQQLFCTSCGHDIYVNSFEGMKIPPKCQRCGSLVRPRVVLFGEMLPIRAITQLHEFMSKGLDAVISIGTTSVFPYIAKPVVDAARNNAVTIEINPGETEVSDVVRYRLRERAAIVLPELLKRLS
;
A
#
# COMPACT_ATOMS: atom_id res chain seq x y z
N MET A 1 -57.95 -4.58 -44.38
CA MET A 1 -59.34 -4.63 -43.90
C MET A 1 -59.71 -3.22 -43.43
N GLN A 2 -60.84 -2.64 -43.89
CA GLN A 2 -61.52 -1.40 -43.42
C GLN A 2 -60.66 -0.13 -43.12
N ILE A 3 -60.85 1.01 -43.82
CA ILE A 3 -61.89 2.04 -43.59
C ILE A 3 -61.72 2.67 -42.19
N HIS A 4 -61.43 3.96 -41.97
CA HIS A 4 -61.88 5.25 -42.58
C HIS A 4 -60.82 6.37 -42.23
N LYS A 5 -60.88 7.71 -42.50
CA LYS A 5 -61.78 8.70 -43.17
C LYS A 5 -61.00 10.01 -43.48
N TYR A 6 -61.38 10.77 -44.52
CA TYR A 6 -61.61 12.24 -44.64
C TYR A 6 -60.78 13.25 -43.80
N LEU A 7 -60.30 14.43 -44.27
CA LEU A 7 -60.34 15.17 -45.57
C LEU A 7 -58.91 15.78 -45.83
N ILE A 8 -58.58 16.65 -46.80
CA ILE A 8 -59.30 17.37 -47.91
C ILE A 8 -58.35 17.55 -49.11
N SER A 9 -58.80 18.17 -50.22
CA SER A 9 -58.06 18.24 -51.48
C SER A 9 -57.46 19.62 -51.85
N ARG A 10 -56.48 19.57 -52.77
CA ARG A 10 -56.09 20.69 -53.65
C ARG A 10 -57.23 21.03 -54.63
N SER A 11 -57.14 22.19 -55.30
CA SER A 11 -57.25 22.28 -56.77
C SER A 11 -56.88 23.69 -57.27
N SER A 12 -56.62 23.81 -58.58
CA SER A 12 -56.17 25.04 -59.26
C SER A 12 -57.03 25.34 -60.50
N ALA A 13 -56.84 26.55 -61.05
CA ALA A 13 -57.23 27.01 -62.39
C ALA A 13 -58.71 27.33 -62.67
N VAL A 14 -58.93 28.47 -63.35
CA VAL A 14 -59.60 28.61 -64.67
C VAL A 14 -59.23 30.01 -65.22
N VAL A 15 -59.37 30.22 -66.53
CA VAL A 15 -58.90 31.39 -67.30
C VAL A 15 -60.08 31.96 -68.11
N LEU A 16 -60.17 33.28 -68.34
CA LEU A 16 -60.51 33.92 -69.65
C LEU A 16 -60.67 35.46 -69.60
N TYR A 17 -60.07 36.10 -70.62
CA TYR A 17 -60.38 37.33 -71.37
C TYR A 17 -61.53 38.28 -70.94
N LEU A 18 -61.24 39.59 -71.04
CA LEU A 18 -61.94 40.52 -71.97
C LEU A 18 -61.08 41.77 -72.26
N SER A 19 -61.48 42.63 -73.21
CA SER A 19 -60.60 43.66 -73.81
C SER A 19 -61.33 44.87 -74.43
N TYR A 20 -60.56 45.95 -74.70
CA TYR A 20 -60.82 47.09 -75.60
C TYR A 20 -61.74 48.27 -75.16
N LEU A 21 -61.41 49.46 -75.73
CA LEU A 21 -62.23 50.68 -75.93
C LEU A 21 -62.60 51.55 -74.69
N ASP A 22 -62.65 52.90 -74.74
CA ASP A 22 -62.16 53.88 -75.76
C ASP A 22 -61.94 55.30 -75.13
N MET A 23 -61.54 56.30 -75.92
CA MET A 23 -61.19 57.68 -75.52
C MET A 23 -61.93 58.78 -76.33
N SER A 24 -62.83 59.55 -75.69
CA SER A 24 -63.36 60.85 -76.20
C SER A 24 -64.09 61.61 -75.04
N ILE A 25 -63.83 62.88 -74.69
CA ILE A 25 -63.93 64.21 -75.36
C ILE A 25 -65.27 64.93 -75.02
N LEU A 26 -65.24 66.28 -74.97
CA LEU A 26 -66.32 67.25 -74.59
C LEU A 26 -66.61 67.35 -73.05
N THR A 27 -66.93 68.51 -72.42
CA THR A 27 -67.02 69.93 -72.88
C THR A 27 -66.74 70.95 -71.75
N LEU A 28 -66.69 72.25 -72.12
CA LEU A 28 -66.32 73.41 -71.30
C LEU A 28 -67.50 74.14 -70.58
N ALA A 29 -67.24 74.56 -69.32
CA ALA A 29 -67.47 75.92 -68.73
C ALA A 29 -68.93 76.40 -68.45
N PRO A 30 -69.19 77.60 -67.87
CA PRO A 30 -68.31 78.65 -67.27
C PRO A 30 -68.75 79.19 -65.86
N TYR A 31 -68.07 80.26 -65.36
CA TYR A 31 -68.37 81.08 -64.15
C TYR A 31 -68.20 80.42 -62.75
N GLY A 32 -67.96 81.15 -61.63
CA GLY A 32 -67.63 82.57 -61.44
C GLY A 32 -67.38 82.99 -59.95
N PHE A 33 -66.46 83.94 -59.73
CA PHE A 33 -66.23 84.80 -58.53
C PHE A 33 -66.17 84.25 -57.06
N LYS A 34 -64.93 84.20 -56.54
CA LYS A 34 -64.41 84.69 -55.24
C LYS A 34 -65.30 84.81 -53.96
N ARG A 35 -64.80 84.14 -52.90
CA ARG A 35 -64.49 84.60 -51.51
C ARG A 35 -65.37 84.18 -50.29
N LYS A 36 -64.66 83.51 -49.36
CA LYS A 36 -64.72 83.51 -47.88
C LYS A 36 -65.70 82.59 -47.10
N GLN A 37 -65.09 81.51 -46.61
CA GLN A 37 -65.16 80.94 -45.25
C GLN A 37 -66.34 80.04 -44.79
N LYS A 38 -66.04 78.73 -44.81
CA LYS A 38 -66.46 77.66 -43.87
C LYS A 38 -67.96 77.44 -43.57
N PRO A 39 -68.49 76.31 -44.06
CA PRO A 39 -69.28 75.38 -43.25
C PRO A 39 -68.43 74.21 -42.73
N LYS A 40 -68.94 73.48 -41.73
CA LYS A 40 -68.41 72.16 -41.32
C LYS A 40 -68.95 71.10 -42.29
N SER A 41 -68.15 70.10 -42.65
CA SER A 41 -68.64 68.88 -43.29
C SER A 41 -67.80 67.68 -42.88
N CYS A 42 -68.46 66.60 -42.46
CA CYS A 42 -67.87 65.28 -42.35
C CYS A 42 -68.03 64.52 -43.67
N THR A 43 -67.31 63.41 -43.80
CA THR A 43 -67.53 62.40 -44.86
C THR A 43 -67.03 62.79 -46.26
N LEU A 44 -65.70 62.71 -46.43
CA LEU A 44 -65.14 62.23 -47.70
C LEU A 44 -63.94 61.32 -47.41
N LYS A 45 -64.19 60.02 -47.51
CA LYS A 45 -63.15 58.96 -47.60
C LYS A 45 -62.60 58.93 -49.04
N LEU A 46 -61.53 58.15 -49.19
CA LEU A 46 -60.99 57.58 -50.43
C LEU A 46 -60.09 58.46 -51.32
N ILE A 47 -59.04 57.78 -51.80
CA ILE A 47 -58.18 58.11 -52.94
C ILE A 47 -57.38 59.43 -52.81
N LYS A 48 -56.48 59.42 -51.84
CA LYS A 48 -55.06 59.71 -52.15
C LYS A 48 -54.27 58.41 -52.20
N ILE A 49 -54.63 57.54 -53.15
CA ILE A 49 -53.80 56.37 -53.49
C ILE A 49 -52.56 56.94 -54.19
N LEU A 50 -51.47 57.10 -53.43
CA LEU A 50 -50.15 57.03 -54.03
C LEU A 50 -50.05 55.63 -54.64
N ILE A 51 -49.98 55.58 -55.97
CA ILE A 51 -49.72 54.36 -56.72
C ILE A 51 -48.27 53.98 -56.42
N HIS A 52 -48.08 53.24 -55.33
CA HIS A 52 -46.83 52.55 -55.03
C HIS A 52 -46.76 51.32 -55.93
N SER A 53 -46.62 51.56 -57.24
CA SER A 53 -46.34 50.50 -58.20
C SER A 53 -45.03 49.84 -57.80
N VAL A 54 -45.07 48.51 -57.65
CA VAL A 54 -43.84 47.71 -57.72
C VAL A 54 -43.35 47.87 -59.15
N LEU A 55 -42.31 48.67 -59.32
CA LEU A 55 -41.70 48.92 -60.62
C LEU A 55 -40.47 48.03 -60.73
N GLY A 56 -40.44 47.22 -61.78
CA GLY A 56 -39.20 46.71 -62.35
C GLY A 56 -38.41 47.89 -62.92
N VAL A 57 -37.14 47.99 -62.58
CA VAL A 57 -36.20 48.98 -63.10
C VAL A 57 -34.95 48.25 -63.55
N ASP A 58 -34.79 48.16 -64.87
CA ASP A 58 -33.54 47.80 -65.53
C ASP A 58 -32.60 49.01 -65.53
N TYR A 59 -31.37 48.80 -65.08
CA TYR A 59 -30.34 49.85 -64.99
C TYR A 59 -29.35 49.72 -66.17
N PRO A 60 -28.73 50.81 -66.64
CA PRO A 60 -27.78 50.76 -67.76
C PRO A 60 -26.53 49.89 -67.56
N ASN A 61 -26.24 49.45 -66.33
CA ASN A 61 -25.17 48.50 -66.02
C ASN A 61 -25.59 47.02 -66.13
N GLY A 62 -26.87 46.72 -66.37
CA GLY A 62 -27.40 45.35 -66.42
C GLY A 62 -28.03 44.86 -65.12
N ASP A 63 -28.05 45.66 -64.04
CA ASP A 63 -28.83 45.33 -62.84
C ASP A 63 -30.35 45.43 -63.12
N HIS A 64 -31.14 44.57 -62.47
CA HIS A 64 -32.60 44.61 -62.49
C HIS A 64 -33.14 44.65 -61.05
N TYR A 65 -34.01 45.62 -60.74
CA TYR A 65 -34.64 45.75 -59.41
C TYR A 65 -36.16 45.77 -59.49
N GLU A 66 -36.82 44.94 -58.68
CA GLU A 66 -38.26 44.99 -58.42
C GLU A 66 -38.50 45.32 -56.94
N GLY A 67 -39.19 46.41 -56.62
CA GLY A 67 -39.50 46.72 -55.22
C GLY A 67 -40.07 48.10 -54.98
N TYR A 68 -40.00 48.55 -53.74
CA TYR A 68 -40.43 49.90 -53.37
C TYR A 68 -39.27 50.90 -53.52
N PHE A 69 -39.61 52.11 -53.96
CA PHE A 69 -38.69 53.25 -53.97
C PHE A 69 -39.16 54.31 -52.98
N ARG A 70 -38.20 55.02 -52.38
CA ARG A 70 -38.44 56.23 -51.61
C ARG A 70 -37.34 57.23 -51.94
N ASN A 71 -37.71 58.46 -52.28
CA ASN A 71 -36.77 59.51 -52.71
C ASN A 71 -35.82 59.04 -53.84
N ASN A 72 -36.33 58.25 -54.79
CA ASN A 72 -35.60 57.58 -55.87
C ASN A 72 -34.59 56.49 -55.45
N GLU A 73 -34.51 56.13 -54.16
CA GLU A 73 -33.64 55.07 -53.64
C GLU A 73 -34.42 53.77 -53.33
N LYS A 74 -33.77 52.62 -53.58
CA LYS A 74 -34.26 51.27 -53.24
C LYS A 74 -34.57 51.20 -51.73
N ASN A 75 -35.79 50.85 -51.36
CA ASN A 75 -36.29 50.88 -49.98
C ASN A 75 -37.36 49.80 -49.73
N GLY A 76 -37.66 49.48 -48.47
CA GLY A 76 -38.71 48.48 -48.15
C GLY A 76 -38.32 47.08 -48.63
N ASN A 77 -39.29 46.23 -48.99
CA ASN A 77 -39.00 44.90 -49.54
C ASN A 77 -38.74 44.98 -51.06
N GLY A 78 -37.78 44.21 -51.58
CA GLY A 78 -37.56 44.08 -53.01
C GLY A 78 -36.61 42.94 -53.40
N THR A 79 -36.49 42.74 -54.71
CA THR A 79 -35.56 41.85 -55.38
C THR A 79 -34.54 42.70 -56.15
N LEU A 80 -33.26 42.39 -56.05
CA LEU A 80 -32.21 42.91 -56.93
C LEU A 80 -31.50 41.73 -57.58
N ILE A 81 -31.38 41.74 -58.89
CA ILE A 81 -30.50 40.86 -59.66
C ILE A 81 -29.40 41.76 -60.23
N LEU A 82 -28.14 41.40 -60.01
CA LEU A 82 -27.00 42.12 -60.59
C LEU A 82 -26.67 41.60 -61.99
N ASP A 83 -25.93 42.39 -62.76
CA ASP A 83 -25.39 42.03 -64.09
C ASP A 83 -24.78 40.61 -64.16
N ASN A 84 -24.03 40.24 -63.13
CA ASN A 84 -23.34 38.96 -62.95
C ASN A 84 -24.24 37.81 -62.44
N GLY A 85 -25.56 38.02 -62.37
CA GLY A 85 -26.57 37.05 -61.95
C GLY A 85 -26.74 36.89 -60.43
N THR A 86 -25.93 37.56 -59.60
CA THR A 86 -26.11 37.54 -58.13
C THR A 86 -27.45 38.16 -57.75
N LYS A 87 -28.24 37.46 -56.93
CA LYS A 87 -29.61 37.83 -56.57
C LYS A 87 -29.78 38.08 -55.06
N TYR A 88 -30.22 39.28 -54.71
CA TYR A 88 -30.74 39.61 -53.38
C TYR A 88 -32.26 39.62 -53.38
N VAL A 89 -32.88 39.08 -52.34
CA VAL A 89 -34.32 39.19 -52.04
C VAL A 89 -34.48 39.55 -50.58
N GLY A 90 -35.00 40.74 -50.25
CA GLY A 90 -35.07 41.16 -48.86
C GLY A 90 -35.40 42.63 -48.65
N GLN A 91 -35.04 43.12 -47.48
CA GLN A 91 -35.26 44.50 -47.08
C GLN A 91 -34.13 45.43 -47.57
N PHE A 92 -34.51 46.65 -47.91
CA PHE A 92 -33.67 47.75 -48.35
C PHE A 92 -33.95 48.98 -47.49
N LYS A 93 -32.91 49.77 -47.26
CA LYS A 93 -33.02 51.10 -46.66
C LYS A 93 -31.97 52.02 -47.24
N ASP A 94 -32.41 53.18 -47.70
CA ASP A 94 -31.55 54.26 -48.22
C ASP A 94 -30.56 53.72 -49.28
N GLY A 95 -31.07 52.89 -50.22
CA GLY A 95 -30.31 52.22 -51.28
C GLY A 95 -29.65 50.89 -50.87
N TYR A 96 -29.28 50.71 -49.60
CA TYR A 96 -28.50 49.55 -49.13
C TYR A 96 -29.36 48.34 -48.71
N PHE A 97 -28.78 47.14 -48.77
CA PHE A 97 -29.32 45.96 -48.08
C PHE A 97 -29.43 46.23 -46.57
N HIS A 98 -30.59 45.90 -46.00
CA HIS A 98 -30.95 46.19 -44.62
C HIS A 98 -31.93 45.14 -44.08
N GLY A 99 -32.06 45.00 -42.76
CA GLY A 99 -33.10 44.14 -42.18
C GLY A 99 -32.95 42.68 -42.60
N LYS A 100 -34.06 41.94 -42.76
CA LYS A 100 -34.00 40.54 -43.21
C LYS A 100 -33.82 40.44 -44.73
N GLY A 101 -32.91 39.57 -45.18
CA GLY A 101 -32.74 39.27 -46.60
C GLY A 101 -32.01 37.96 -46.88
N THR A 102 -32.18 37.49 -48.11
CA THR A 102 -31.49 36.35 -48.72
C THR A 102 -30.61 36.87 -49.84
N MET A 103 -29.35 36.44 -49.88
CA MET A 103 -28.43 36.66 -50.99
C MET A 103 -28.06 35.31 -51.61
N LEU A 104 -28.03 35.24 -52.94
CA LEU A 104 -27.66 34.06 -53.73
C LEU A 104 -26.65 34.50 -54.79
N TRP A 105 -25.42 33.97 -54.73
CA TRP A 105 -24.36 34.29 -55.68
C TRP A 105 -24.29 33.24 -56.80
N THR A 106 -23.79 33.62 -57.97
CA THR A 106 -23.55 32.70 -59.10
C THR A 106 -22.42 31.69 -58.84
N SER A 107 -21.64 31.87 -57.77
CA SER A 107 -20.75 30.85 -57.19
C SER A 107 -21.48 29.64 -56.59
N GLY A 108 -22.80 29.75 -56.36
CA GLY A 108 -23.60 28.77 -55.60
C GLY A 108 -23.67 29.07 -54.10
N GLU A 109 -23.01 30.12 -53.60
CA GLU A 109 -23.14 30.57 -52.21
C GLU A 109 -24.55 31.11 -51.93
N ARG A 110 -25.05 30.91 -50.71
CA ARG A 110 -26.32 31.48 -50.24
C ARG A 110 -26.21 32.00 -48.82
N TYR A 111 -26.66 33.22 -48.55
CA TYR A 111 -26.80 33.77 -47.21
C TYR A 111 -28.27 34.09 -46.90
N GLU A 112 -28.69 33.85 -45.66
CA GLU A 112 -30.03 34.18 -45.14
C GLU A 112 -29.88 34.76 -43.75
N GLY A 113 -30.16 36.05 -43.54
CA GLY A 113 -29.93 36.68 -42.24
C GLY A 113 -30.23 38.17 -42.19
N ILE A 114 -29.55 38.90 -41.31
CA ILE A 114 -29.73 40.33 -41.12
C ILE A 114 -28.62 41.13 -41.83
N PHE A 115 -29.04 42.15 -42.59
CA PHE A 115 -28.15 43.12 -43.24
C PHE A 115 -28.22 44.48 -42.55
N LYS A 116 -27.12 45.24 -42.59
CA LYS A 116 -27.07 46.63 -42.12
C LYS A 116 -26.06 47.43 -42.95
N LYS A 117 -26.56 48.28 -43.86
CA LYS A 117 -25.75 49.07 -44.81
C LYS A 117 -24.93 48.17 -45.76
N GLY A 118 -25.54 47.10 -46.29
CA GLY A 118 -24.88 46.16 -47.19
C GLY A 118 -24.16 44.99 -46.49
N GLU A 119 -23.58 45.22 -45.31
CA GLU A 119 -22.87 44.19 -44.54
C GLU A 119 -23.82 43.17 -43.87
N LYS A 120 -23.42 41.89 -43.81
CA LYS A 120 -24.06 40.88 -42.93
C LYS A 120 -23.80 41.21 -41.46
N THR A 121 -24.81 41.05 -40.62
CA THR A 121 -24.74 41.30 -39.17
C THR A 121 -25.71 40.41 -38.39
N LYS A 122 -25.51 40.23 -37.08
CA LYS A 122 -26.36 39.40 -36.20
C LYS A 122 -26.55 37.97 -36.75
N ASP A 123 -27.63 37.31 -36.40
CA ASP A 123 -27.91 35.93 -36.76
C ASP A 123 -28.13 35.76 -38.27
N GLY A 124 -27.53 34.71 -38.83
CA GLY A 124 -27.74 34.28 -40.20
C GLY A 124 -27.26 32.86 -40.46
N VAL A 125 -27.61 32.38 -41.64
CA VAL A 125 -27.19 31.10 -42.21
C VAL A 125 -26.37 31.39 -43.47
N TYR A 126 -25.23 30.73 -43.63
CA TYR A 126 -24.42 30.82 -44.84
C TYR A 126 -24.14 29.41 -45.38
N TYR A 127 -24.37 29.22 -46.67
CA TYR A 127 -24.15 28.00 -47.43
C TYR A 127 -23.01 28.25 -48.41
N PHE A 128 -21.99 27.39 -48.36
CA PHE A 128 -20.83 27.42 -49.27
C PHE A 128 -21.05 26.49 -50.48
N PRO A 129 -20.35 26.68 -51.62
CA PRO A 129 -20.57 25.88 -52.84
C PRO A 129 -20.24 24.40 -52.70
N ASP A 130 -19.35 24.05 -51.76
CA ASP A 130 -18.93 22.69 -51.51
C ASP A 130 -20.00 21.87 -50.76
N GLY A 131 -20.97 22.53 -50.12
CA GLY A 131 -21.96 21.95 -49.21
C GLY A 131 -21.72 22.24 -47.73
N THR A 132 -20.62 22.92 -47.36
CA THR A 132 -20.37 23.39 -46.00
C THR A 132 -21.43 24.44 -45.61
N LYS A 133 -21.78 24.51 -44.33
CA LYS A 133 -22.84 25.38 -43.80
C LYS A 133 -22.46 26.00 -42.46
N TYR A 134 -22.58 27.33 -42.36
CA TYR A 134 -22.55 28.08 -41.10
C TYR A 134 -23.96 28.47 -40.66
N VAL A 135 -24.23 28.45 -39.36
CA VAL A 135 -25.43 28.98 -38.70
C VAL A 135 -24.96 29.72 -37.45
N GLY A 136 -25.09 31.05 -37.39
CA GLY A 136 -24.58 31.82 -36.25
C GLY A 136 -24.53 33.31 -36.49
N THR A 137 -23.68 33.99 -35.73
CA THR A 137 -23.62 35.46 -35.66
C THR A 137 -22.56 36.09 -36.57
N PHE A 138 -22.89 37.25 -37.13
CA PHE A 138 -22.08 38.01 -38.09
C PHE A 138 -21.77 39.43 -37.63
N LYS A 139 -20.62 39.95 -38.04
CA LYS A 139 -20.23 41.36 -37.85
C LYS A 139 -19.26 41.79 -38.97
N GLY A 140 -19.71 42.68 -39.86
CA GLY A 140 -18.89 43.15 -40.99
C GLY A 140 -18.53 42.00 -41.92
N ASP A 141 -19.55 41.27 -42.38
CA ASP A 141 -19.47 40.08 -43.26
C ASP A 141 -18.73 38.85 -42.72
N LEU A 142 -17.97 38.97 -41.64
CA LEU A 142 -17.26 37.89 -40.96
C LEU A 142 -18.12 37.19 -39.88
N PHE A 143 -17.89 35.89 -39.70
CA PHE A 143 -18.41 35.12 -38.54
C PHE A 143 -17.85 35.70 -37.23
N ASN A 144 -18.72 36.08 -36.30
CA ASN A 144 -18.33 36.82 -35.09
C ASN A 144 -19.38 36.68 -33.97
N GLY A 145 -19.00 36.03 -32.87
CA GLY A 145 -19.91 35.54 -31.83
C GLY A 145 -20.16 34.03 -31.97
N GLU A 146 -21.19 33.51 -31.29
CA GLU A 146 -21.50 32.07 -31.33
C GLU A 146 -22.02 31.61 -32.70
N GLY A 147 -21.63 30.39 -33.08
CA GLY A 147 -22.13 29.74 -34.29
C GLY A 147 -21.79 28.25 -34.39
N VAL A 148 -22.47 27.59 -35.32
CA VAL A 148 -22.28 26.20 -35.72
C VAL A 148 -21.78 26.16 -37.16
N MET A 149 -20.66 25.48 -37.40
CA MET A 149 -20.15 25.19 -38.74
C MET A 149 -20.19 23.68 -38.96
N THR A 150 -20.85 23.23 -40.03
CA THR A 150 -20.85 21.83 -40.48
C THR A 150 -20.18 21.77 -41.85
N TRP A 151 -19.09 21.02 -41.97
CA TRP A 151 -18.34 20.87 -43.22
C TRP A 151 -18.88 19.72 -44.08
N LYS A 152 -18.60 19.79 -45.39
CA LYS A 152 -18.95 18.74 -46.37
C LYS A 152 -18.54 17.33 -45.96
N ASN A 153 -17.42 17.18 -45.25
CA ASN A 153 -16.91 15.88 -44.80
C ASN A 153 -17.69 15.28 -43.61
N GLY A 154 -18.59 16.04 -42.97
CA GLY A 154 -19.32 15.63 -41.77
C GLY A 154 -18.75 16.14 -40.45
N ASP A 155 -17.62 16.86 -40.46
CA ASP A 155 -17.13 17.55 -39.26
C ASP A 155 -18.12 18.65 -38.83
N ARG A 156 -18.23 18.89 -37.53
CA ARG A 156 -19.09 19.94 -36.95
C ARG A 156 -18.42 20.66 -35.78
N TYR A 157 -18.29 21.97 -35.89
CA TYR A 157 -17.88 22.89 -34.82
C TYR A 157 -19.11 23.62 -34.26
N GLU A 158 -19.12 23.87 -32.95
CA GLU A 158 -20.17 24.60 -32.23
C GLU A 158 -19.52 25.40 -31.10
N GLY A 159 -19.52 26.74 -31.23
CA GLY A 159 -18.91 27.67 -30.27
C GLY A 159 -18.55 29.02 -30.89
N THR A 160 -17.66 29.77 -30.24
CA THR A 160 -17.35 31.16 -30.59
C THR A 160 -16.52 31.32 -31.87
N PHE A 161 -16.87 32.29 -32.69
CA PHE A 161 -16.05 32.80 -33.79
C PHE A 161 -15.58 34.22 -33.51
N VAL A 162 -14.36 34.55 -33.91
CA VAL A 162 -13.80 35.91 -33.89
C VAL A 162 -13.17 36.18 -35.24
N ASN A 163 -13.67 37.21 -35.93
CA ASN A 163 -13.18 37.65 -37.25
C ASN A 163 -13.04 36.50 -38.27
N GLY A 164 -14.04 35.62 -38.33
CA GLY A 164 -14.07 34.44 -39.20
C GLY A 164 -13.36 33.20 -38.66
N GLN A 165 -12.50 33.32 -37.63
CA GLN A 165 -11.75 32.20 -37.06
C GLN A 165 -12.46 31.57 -35.85
N ARG A 166 -12.32 30.24 -35.69
CA ARG A 166 -12.75 29.51 -34.48
C ARG A 166 -11.92 29.95 -33.27
N ALA A 167 -12.59 30.28 -32.17
CA ALA A 167 -11.99 30.81 -30.95
C ALA A 167 -12.81 30.43 -29.70
N GLY A 168 -12.40 30.86 -28.51
CA GLY A 168 -13.18 30.68 -27.29
C GLY A 168 -13.33 29.22 -26.87
N SER A 169 -14.39 28.89 -26.12
CA SER A 169 -14.72 27.52 -25.73
C SER A 169 -15.70 26.91 -26.74
N ALA A 170 -15.44 25.71 -27.23
CA ALA A 170 -16.26 25.09 -28.26
C ALA A 170 -16.24 23.56 -28.23
N ILE A 171 -17.20 22.97 -28.94
CA ILE A 171 -17.28 21.55 -29.26
C ILE A 171 -16.87 21.36 -30.73
N TYR A 172 -16.02 20.38 -31.02
CA TYR A 172 -15.74 19.90 -32.38
C TYR A 172 -15.97 18.40 -32.45
N THR A 173 -16.99 17.98 -33.18
CA THR A 173 -17.24 16.58 -33.53
C THR A 173 -16.61 16.33 -34.89
N PHE A 174 -15.72 15.35 -34.99
CA PHE A 174 -15.15 14.89 -36.24
C PHE A 174 -16.13 13.94 -36.95
N ALA A 175 -16.06 13.85 -38.27
CA ALA A 175 -16.86 12.95 -39.10
C ALA A 175 -16.70 11.46 -38.71
N ASN A 176 -15.55 11.08 -38.17
CA ASN A 176 -15.28 9.73 -37.65
C ASN A 176 -15.80 9.50 -36.22
N GLY A 177 -16.58 10.43 -35.65
CA GLY A 177 -17.15 10.33 -34.30
C GLY A 177 -16.21 10.68 -33.15
N ARG A 178 -14.92 10.94 -33.39
CA ARG A 178 -14.03 11.58 -32.41
C ARG A 178 -14.64 12.94 -32.01
N LYS A 179 -14.45 13.36 -30.76
CA LYS A 179 -14.95 14.64 -30.27
C LYS A 179 -13.87 15.37 -29.48
N TYR A 180 -13.83 16.69 -29.61
CA TYR A 180 -13.07 17.60 -28.76
C TYR A 180 -14.03 18.58 -28.09
N VAL A 181 -13.82 18.88 -26.81
CA VAL A 181 -14.55 19.88 -26.03
C VAL A 181 -13.51 20.67 -25.24
N GLY A 182 -13.29 21.93 -25.60
CA GLY A 182 -12.21 22.71 -25.02
C GLY A 182 -12.03 24.07 -25.67
N LYS A 183 -10.89 24.69 -25.44
CA LYS A 183 -10.58 26.04 -25.92
C LYS A 183 -9.93 26.03 -27.31
N PHE A 184 -10.22 27.06 -28.08
CA PHE A 184 -9.67 27.33 -29.41
C PHE A 184 -8.94 28.68 -29.44
N LYS A 185 -7.79 28.70 -30.11
CA LYS A 185 -7.08 29.93 -30.49
C LYS A 185 -6.59 29.79 -31.93
N GLU A 186 -6.79 30.82 -32.74
CA GLU A 186 -6.32 30.86 -34.15
C GLU A 186 -6.75 29.61 -34.96
N GLY A 187 -7.98 29.15 -34.73
CA GLY A 187 -8.51 27.95 -35.40
C GLY A 187 -8.07 26.60 -34.84
N LYS A 188 -7.17 26.54 -33.86
CA LYS A 188 -6.54 25.31 -33.33
C LYS A 188 -6.93 25.04 -31.87
N PHE A 189 -6.90 23.77 -31.45
CA PHE A 189 -7.06 23.37 -30.04
C PHE A 189 -5.95 24.02 -29.18
N ASN A 190 -6.31 24.64 -28.06
CA ASN A 190 -5.38 25.45 -27.27
C ASN A 190 -5.82 25.55 -25.80
N GLY A 191 -4.91 25.30 -24.85
CA GLY A 191 -5.25 25.19 -23.43
C GLY A 191 -6.05 23.92 -23.11
N ASN A 192 -6.69 23.90 -21.94
CA ASN A 192 -7.41 22.73 -21.43
C ASN A 192 -8.52 22.26 -22.38
N GLY A 193 -8.56 20.96 -22.65
CA GLY A 193 -9.63 20.32 -23.40
C GLY A 193 -9.78 18.83 -23.07
N VAL A 194 -10.98 18.32 -23.36
CA VAL A 194 -11.32 16.90 -23.32
C VAL A 194 -11.45 16.39 -24.75
N GLN A 195 -10.85 15.25 -25.05
CA GLN A 195 -10.94 14.59 -26.35
C GLN A 195 -11.38 13.14 -26.15
N SER A 196 -12.42 12.70 -26.86
CA SER A 196 -12.95 11.33 -26.75
C SER A 196 -13.07 10.68 -28.11
N TRP A 197 -12.87 9.36 -28.16
CA TRP A 197 -12.95 8.55 -29.37
C TRP A 197 -14.17 7.60 -29.34
N PRO A 198 -14.68 7.14 -30.49
CA PRO A 198 -15.86 6.26 -30.54
C PRO A 198 -15.67 4.90 -29.85
N ASN A 199 -14.44 4.45 -29.70
CA ASN A 199 -14.10 3.22 -28.97
C ASN A 199 -14.28 3.37 -27.45
N GLY A 200 -14.40 4.59 -26.91
CA GLY A 200 -14.51 4.86 -25.48
C GLY A 200 -13.26 5.48 -24.84
N ASP A 201 -12.12 5.53 -25.56
CA ASP A 201 -10.92 6.21 -25.07
C ASP A 201 -11.19 7.70 -24.81
N ARG A 202 -10.50 8.27 -23.81
CA ARG A 202 -10.64 9.69 -23.45
C ARG A 202 -9.32 10.27 -22.99
N TYR A 203 -8.94 11.42 -23.56
CA TYR A 203 -7.85 12.27 -23.11
C TYR A 203 -8.41 13.53 -22.44
N GLU A 204 -7.83 13.93 -21.31
CA GLU A 204 -8.12 15.19 -20.61
C GLU A 204 -6.81 15.89 -20.28
N GLY A 205 -6.56 17.10 -20.81
CA GLY A 205 -5.28 17.78 -20.58
C GLY A 205 -5.10 19.06 -21.40
N ILE A 206 -3.85 19.53 -21.45
CA ILE A 206 -3.47 20.77 -22.14
C ILE A 206 -3.19 20.49 -23.63
N PHE A 207 -3.70 21.38 -24.50
CA PHE A 207 -3.40 21.40 -25.92
C PHE A 207 -2.62 22.65 -26.33
N LYS A 208 -1.74 22.55 -27.31
CA LYS A 208 -0.95 23.67 -27.82
C LYS A 208 -0.84 23.59 -29.34
N GLY A 209 -1.65 24.38 -30.03
CA GLY A 209 -1.64 24.43 -31.49
C GLY A 209 -2.22 23.18 -32.17
N GLY A 210 -3.05 22.41 -31.47
CA GLY A 210 -3.65 21.16 -31.95
C GLY A 210 -3.06 19.90 -31.30
N GLU A 211 -1.80 19.94 -30.86
CA GLU A 211 -1.11 18.83 -30.20
C GLU A 211 -1.44 18.77 -28.70
N LYS A 212 -1.41 17.56 -28.11
CA LYS A 212 -1.39 17.38 -26.65
C LYS A 212 0.00 17.74 -26.14
N THR A 213 0.08 18.46 -25.03
CA THR A 213 1.35 18.95 -24.45
C THR A 213 1.21 19.09 -22.95
N GLU A 214 2.33 19.07 -22.22
CA GLU A 214 2.32 19.34 -20.77
C GLU A 214 1.45 18.26 -20.06
N ASP A 215 0.91 18.53 -18.87
CA ASP A 215 0.16 17.53 -18.10
C ASP A 215 -1.18 17.14 -18.75
N GLY A 216 -1.49 15.84 -18.69
CA GLY A 216 -2.78 15.30 -19.07
C GLY A 216 -3.01 13.86 -18.60
N VAL A 217 -4.18 13.32 -18.94
CA VAL A 217 -4.60 11.97 -18.58
C VAL A 217 -5.19 11.27 -19.79
N TYR A 218 -4.83 10.02 -20.01
CA TYR A 218 -5.42 9.17 -21.04
C TYR A 218 -6.08 7.95 -20.38
N PHE A 219 -7.40 7.86 -20.51
CA PHE A 219 -8.22 6.70 -20.16
C PHE A 219 -8.37 5.82 -21.39
N PHE A 220 -8.01 4.55 -21.27
CA PHE A 220 -8.17 3.54 -22.32
C PHE A 220 -9.48 2.76 -22.12
N LEU A 221 -10.10 2.30 -23.22
CA LEU A 221 -11.29 1.44 -23.21
C LEU A 221 -11.16 0.21 -22.29
N ASP A 222 -9.98 -0.41 -22.26
CA ASP A 222 -9.73 -1.64 -21.49
C ASP A 222 -9.58 -1.41 -19.97
N GLY A 223 -9.68 -0.15 -19.51
CA GLY A 223 -9.57 0.24 -18.11
C GLY A 223 -8.17 0.71 -17.70
N MET A 224 -7.15 0.64 -18.57
CA MET A 224 -5.87 1.28 -18.27
C MET A 224 -6.01 2.81 -18.15
N THR A 225 -5.12 3.46 -17.40
CA THR A 225 -5.06 4.92 -17.30
C THR A 225 -3.61 5.42 -17.18
N TYR A 226 -3.24 6.38 -18.02
CA TYR A 226 -2.00 7.15 -17.87
C TYR A 226 -2.29 8.55 -17.32
N VAL A 227 -1.50 9.04 -16.37
CA VAL A 227 -1.53 10.41 -15.81
C VAL A 227 -0.12 10.98 -15.85
N GLY A 228 0.16 12.03 -16.64
CA GLY A 228 1.50 12.61 -16.73
C GLY A 228 1.71 13.51 -17.93
N THR A 229 2.97 13.79 -18.26
CA THR A 229 3.31 14.73 -19.32
C THR A 229 3.24 14.11 -20.72
N PHE A 230 2.78 14.90 -21.69
CA PHE A 230 2.61 14.54 -23.10
C PHE A 230 3.51 15.36 -24.03
N LYS A 231 3.91 14.73 -25.14
CA LYS A 231 4.53 15.38 -26.30
C LYS A 231 3.88 14.85 -27.58
N GLY A 232 2.85 15.55 -28.06
CA GLY A 232 1.94 14.99 -29.07
C GLY A 232 1.18 13.80 -28.50
N ASP A 233 0.92 12.78 -29.31
CA ASP A 233 0.22 11.57 -28.86
C ASP A 233 1.08 10.61 -27.99
N LEU A 234 2.32 10.97 -27.66
CA LEU A 234 3.25 10.13 -26.88
C LEU A 234 3.40 10.59 -25.41
N PHE A 235 3.47 9.61 -24.50
CA PHE A 235 3.87 9.81 -23.10
C PHE A 235 5.36 10.18 -23.03
N ASN A 236 5.70 11.30 -22.39
CA ASN A 236 7.07 11.83 -22.39
C ASN A 236 7.32 12.77 -21.21
N GLY A 237 8.29 12.45 -20.34
CA GLY A 237 8.54 13.12 -19.06
C GLY A 237 8.08 12.29 -17.86
N GLN A 238 7.56 12.89 -16.79
CA GLN A 238 7.07 12.11 -15.63
C GLN A 238 5.63 11.67 -15.82
N GLY A 239 5.30 10.45 -15.37
CA GLY A 239 3.94 9.94 -15.42
C GLY A 239 3.70 8.72 -14.55
N ILE A 240 2.41 8.45 -14.36
CA ILE A 240 1.84 7.29 -13.69
C ILE A 240 1.08 6.49 -14.73
N MET A 241 1.38 5.20 -14.90
CA MET A 241 0.57 4.27 -15.69
C MET A 241 -0.08 3.26 -14.75
N ILE A 242 -1.37 3.02 -14.90
CA ILE A 242 -2.15 2.06 -14.13
C ILE A 242 -2.77 1.07 -15.12
N TRP A 243 -2.50 -0.21 -14.93
CA TRP A 243 -3.02 -1.29 -15.76
C TRP A 243 -4.33 -1.83 -15.21
N ASN A 244 -5.15 -2.39 -16.09
CA ASN A 244 -6.41 -3.05 -15.72
C ASN A 244 -6.22 -4.35 -14.90
N THR A 245 -4.99 -4.85 -14.81
CA THR A 245 -4.55 -5.90 -13.88
C THR A 245 -4.52 -5.45 -12.42
N GLY A 246 -4.46 -4.14 -12.16
CA GLY A 246 -4.18 -3.56 -10.84
C GLY A 246 -2.70 -3.21 -10.60
N ASP A 247 -1.80 -3.55 -11.54
CA ASP A 247 -0.42 -3.07 -11.50
C ASP A 247 -0.38 -1.55 -11.74
N TRP A 248 0.63 -0.86 -11.19
CA TRP A 248 0.89 0.54 -11.54
C TRP A 248 2.37 0.92 -11.49
N TYR A 249 2.74 1.89 -12.32
CA TYR A 249 4.07 2.46 -12.44
C TYR A 249 4.01 3.97 -12.19
N ASN A 250 5.04 4.54 -11.57
CA ASN A 250 5.25 5.98 -11.45
C ASN A 250 6.73 6.28 -11.68
N GLY A 251 7.05 7.07 -12.71
CA GLY A 251 8.43 7.36 -13.10
C GLY A 251 8.51 8.01 -14.48
N THR A 252 9.66 7.85 -15.13
CA THR A 252 9.95 8.57 -16.39
C THR A 252 9.50 7.78 -17.62
N PHE A 253 8.89 8.47 -18.57
CA PHE A 253 8.51 7.98 -19.88
C PHE A 253 9.30 8.71 -20.98
N VAL A 254 9.70 7.99 -22.03
CA VAL A 254 10.25 8.58 -23.25
C VAL A 254 9.58 7.91 -24.45
N ASN A 255 8.88 8.69 -25.26
CA ASN A 255 8.19 8.24 -26.47
C ASN A 255 7.20 7.07 -26.24
N GLY A 256 6.55 7.02 -25.08
CA GLY A 256 5.65 5.93 -24.66
C GLY A 256 6.30 4.88 -23.76
N GLU A 257 7.61 4.68 -23.81
CA GLU A 257 8.32 3.65 -23.05
C GLU A 257 8.75 4.10 -21.66
N ARG A 258 8.75 3.17 -20.69
CA ARG A 258 9.24 3.41 -19.32
C ARG A 258 10.76 3.38 -19.30
N MET A 259 11.38 4.44 -18.78
CA MET A 259 12.81 4.71 -18.84
C MET A 259 13.32 5.33 -17.53
N GLY A 260 14.62 5.24 -17.27
CA GLY A 260 15.25 5.91 -16.13
C GLY A 260 14.63 5.49 -14.78
N ASN A 261 14.68 6.36 -13.77
CA ASN A 261 14.17 6.01 -12.46
C ASN A 261 12.63 5.93 -12.41
N GLY A 262 12.12 4.94 -11.69
CA GLY A 262 10.69 4.79 -11.41
C GLY A 262 10.40 3.80 -10.26
N THR A 263 9.11 3.68 -9.95
CA THR A 263 8.53 2.69 -9.04
C THR A 263 7.49 1.89 -9.81
N TYR A 264 7.54 0.56 -9.76
CA TYR A 264 6.48 -0.33 -10.23
C TYR A 264 5.90 -1.08 -9.03
N THR A 265 4.59 -1.10 -8.89
CA THR A 265 3.87 -1.87 -7.87
C THR A 265 2.99 -2.88 -8.60
N PHE A 266 3.11 -4.14 -8.21
CA PHE A 266 2.34 -5.24 -8.78
C PHE A 266 0.97 -5.36 -8.10
N ALA A 267 -0.01 -5.91 -8.80
CA ALA A 267 -1.35 -6.16 -8.26
C ALA A 267 -1.36 -7.09 -7.03
N ASP A 268 -0.35 -7.95 -6.89
CA ASP A 268 -0.13 -8.83 -5.73
C ASP A 268 0.63 -8.16 -4.57
N GLY A 269 0.88 -6.85 -4.64
CA GLY A 269 1.55 -6.08 -3.59
C GLY A 269 3.08 -6.17 -3.59
N ARG A 270 3.71 -6.94 -4.50
CA ARG A 270 5.14 -6.76 -4.77
C ARG A 270 5.41 -5.35 -5.29
N LYS A 271 6.64 -4.87 -5.13
CA LYS A 271 7.06 -3.55 -5.59
C LYS A 271 8.51 -3.56 -6.03
N TYR A 272 8.85 -2.73 -7.01
CA TYR A 272 10.21 -2.46 -7.49
C TYR A 272 10.42 -0.95 -7.50
N VAL A 273 11.60 -0.50 -7.06
CA VAL A 273 12.05 0.90 -7.10
C VAL A 273 13.47 0.93 -7.66
N GLY A 274 13.69 1.56 -8.81
CA GLY A 274 14.98 1.51 -9.49
C GLY A 274 14.94 2.03 -10.92
N GLU A 275 15.95 1.67 -11.70
CA GLU A 275 16.12 2.09 -13.09
C GLU A 275 15.30 1.21 -14.06
N PHE A 276 14.86 1.81 -15.18
CA PHE A 276 14.10 1.18 -16.24
C PHE A 276 14.75 1.45 -17.59
N ASN A 277 14.71 0.44 -18.48
CA ASN A 277 15.14 0.57 -19.87
C ASN A 277 14.15 -0.20 -20.75
N ASN A 278 13.50 0.49 -21.70
CA ASN A 278 12.47 -0.03 -22.60
C ASN A 278 11.44 -0.93 -21.87
N GLY A 279 10.84 -0.41 -20.80
CA GLY A 279 9.82 -1.12 -20.02
C GLY A 279 10.34 -2.13 -18.98
N GLN A 280 11.61 -2.53 -19.04
CA GLN A 280 12.19 -3.59 -18.20
C GLN A 280 12.98 -3.02 -17.02
N PHE A 281 13.04 -3.76 -15.89
CA PHE A 281 13.90 -3.40 -14.76
C PHE A 281 15.37 -3.47 -15.17
N HIS A 282 16.15 -2.46 -14.79
CA HIS A 282 17.54 -2.27 -15.20
C HIS A 282 18.36 -1.65 -14.07
N GLY A 283 19.66 -1.45 -14.30
CA GLY A 283 20.53 -0.64 -13.44
C GLY A 283 20.49 -1.05 -11.97
N LYS A 284 20.52 -0.09 -11.04
CA LYS A 284 20.29 -0.34 -9.61
C LYS A 284 18.80 -0.40 -9.31
N GLY A 285 18.40 -1.38 -8.51
CA GLY A 285 17.01 -1.52 -8.07
C GLY A 285 16.83 -2.21 -6.73
N VAL A 286 15.69 -1.94 -6.12
CA VAL A 286 15.20 -2.55 -4.89
C VAL A 286 13.83 -3.16 -5.17
N GLN A 287 13.68 -4.48 -5.00
CA GLN A 287 12.40 -5.17 -5.10
C GLN A 287 11.95 -5.62 -3.70
N THR A 288 10.68 -5.44 -3.34
CA THR A 288 10.07 -5.89 -2.07
C THR A 288 8.84 -6.75 -2.32
N TRP A 289 8.57 -7.69 -1.42
CA TRP A 289 7.40 -8.58 -1.43
C TRP A 289 6.50 -8.35 -0.20
N PRO A 290 5.21 -8.72 -0.25
CA PRO A 290 4.28 -8.54 0.87
C PRO A 290 4.65 -9.28 2.16
N ASN A 291 5.47 -10.33 2.09
CA ASN A 291 5.99 -11.08 3.24
C ASN A 291 7.12 -10.36 4.00
N GLY A 292 7.56 -9.20 3.52
CA GLY A 292 8.67 -8.44 4.07
C GLY A 292 10.03 -8.69 3.41
N ASP A 293 10.12 -9.64 2.46
CA ASP A 293 11.36 -9.87 1.71
C ASP A 293 11.76 -8.62 0.92
N ARG A 294 13.07 -8.42 0.74
CA ARG A 294 13.64 -7.36 -0.10
C ARG A 294 14.87 -7.85 -0.85
N PHE A 295 15.03 -7.49 -2.11
CA PHE A 295 16.26 -7.69 -2.87
C PHE A 295 16.82 -6.32 -3.28
N GLU A 296 18.09 -6.07 -3.02
CA GLU A 296 18.81 -4.85 -3.40
C GLU A 296 20.00 -5.23 -4.28
N GLY A 297 20.06 -4.74 -5.52
CA GLY A 297 21.14 -5.14 -6.43
C GLY A 297 21.05 -4.53 -7.81
N ILE A 298 21.78 -5.13 -8.75
CA ILE A 298 21.69 -4.79 -10.17
C ILE A 298 20.60 -5.63 -10.82
N PHE A 299 19.86 -5.01 -11.75
CA PHE A 299 18.90 -5.66 -12.62
C PHE A 299 19.37 -5.55 -14.07
N ARG A 300 19.16 -6.61 -14.86
CA ARG A 300 19.43 -6.64 -16.30
C ARG A 300 18.25 -7.28 -17.00
N ASN A 301 17.59 -6.52 -17.88
CA ASN A 301 16.46 -6.98 -18.70
C ASN A 301 15.31 -7.63 -17.88
N GLY A 302 15.04 -7.11 -16.69
CA GLY A 302 14.07 -7.67 -15.73
C GLY A 302 14.67 -8.64 -14.69
N GLU A 303 15.83 -9.24 -14.96
CA GLU A 303 16.44 -10.28 -14.11
C GLU A 303 17.38 -9.71 -13.04
N LYS A 304 17.47 -10.40 -11.90
CA LYS A 304 18.35 -10.07 -10.76
C LYS A 304 19.78 -10.56 -11.03
N THR A 305 20.80 -9.74 -10.78
CA THR A 305 22.21 -10.22 -10.77
C THR A 305 22.59 -10.90 -9.46
N LYS A 306 23.50 -11.87 -9.51
CA LYS A 306 24.03 -12.56 -8.31
C LYS A 306 24.73 -11.65 -7.29
N ASP A 307 25.20 -10.49 -7.74
CA ASP A 307 25.92 -9.51 -6.91
C ASP A 307 24.98 -8.65 -6.01
N GLY A 308 23.68 -8.98 -5.97
CA GLY A 308 22.68 -8.34 -5.11
C GLY A 308 22.43 -9.08 -3.80
N VAL A 309 21.97 -8.34 -2.79
CA VAL A 309 21.64 -8.82 -1.45
C VAL A 309 20.14 -9.07 -1.36
N TYR A 310 19.74 -10.31 -1.08
CA TYR A 310 18.39 -10.65 -0.65
C TYR A 310 18.31 -10.57 0.87
N TYR A 311 17.32 -9.88 1.40
CA TYR A 311 16.94 -9.77 2.80
C TYR A 311 15.66 -10.57 2.99
N LEU A 312 15.74 -11.60 3.83
CA LEU A 312 14.68 -12.52 4.20
C LEU A 312 14.01 -12.04 5.51
N PRO A 313 12.89 -12.65 5.93
CA PRO A 313 12.21 -12.28 7.17
C PRO A 313 13.14 -12.43 8.38
N TYR A 314 12.84 -11.67 9.43
CA TYR A 314 13.66 -11.56 10.65
C TYR A 314 15.09 -11.01 10.43
N GLY A 315 15.45 -10.56 9.22
CA GLY A 315 16.73 -9.91 8.95
C GLY A 315 17.88 -10.83 8.53
N ILE A 316 17.57 -12.09 8.17
CA ILE A 316 18.50 -12.99 7.48
C ILE A 316 18.85 -12.37 6.11
N LYS A 317 20.09 -12.55 5.64
CA LYS A 317 20.54 -12.06 4.33
C LYS A 317 21.15 -13.19 3.50
N TYR A 318 20.99 -13.13 2.20
CA TYR A 318 21.57 -14.03 1.21
C TYR A 318 22.23 -13.23 0.07
N MET A 319 23.37 -13.69 -0.43
CA MET A 319 24.04 -13.21 -1.63
C MET A 319 24.54 -14.41 -2.42
N GLY A 320 24.29 -14.50 -3.72
CA GLY A 320 24.64 -15.70 -4.48
C GLY A 320 23.82 -15.91 -5.75
N GLU A 321 23.83 -17.13 -6.24
CA GLU A 321 23.26 -17.52 -7.52
C GLU A 321 21.75 -17.84 -7.42
N TYR A 322 21.03 -17.55 -8.51
CA TYR A 322 19.57 -17.63 -8.58
C TYR A 322 19.11 -18.40 -9.81
N LYS A 323 18.02 -19.16 -9.67
CA LYS A 323 17.38 -19.91 -10.76
C LYS A 323 15.88 -19.96 -10.53
N ASN A 324 15.10 -19.63 -11.55
CA ASN A 324 13.63 -19.55 -11.46
C ASN A 324 13.11 -18.69 -10.28
N GLY A 325 13.92 -17.73 -9.81
CA GLY A 325 13.62 -16.87 -8.66
C GLY A 325 13.99 -17.41 -7.28
N ARG A 326 14.49 -18.65 -7.16
CA ARG A 326 14.99 -19.29 -5.92
C ARG A 326 16.52 -19.23 -5.83
N PHE A 327 17.07 -19.49 -4.63
CA PHE A 327 18.51 -19.65 -4.42
C PHE A 327 18.96 -21.03 -4.95
N ASP A 328 19.87 -21.05 -5.91
CA ASP A 328 20.33 -22.28 -6.59
C ASP A 328 21.74 -22.03 -7.14
N GLY A 329 22.70 -22.90 -6.80
CA GLY A 329 24.13 -22.67 -7.07
C GLY A 329 24.90 -22.28 -5.81
N GLN A 330 25.94 -21.45 -5.95
CA GLN A 330 26.74 -21.01 -4.79
C GLN A 330 26.19 -19.73 -4.14
N GLY A 331 26.29 -19.63 -2.81
CA GLY A 331 25.88 -18.44 -2.07
C GLY A 331 26.41 -18.34 -0.65
N VAL A 332 26.19 -17.18 -0.05
CA VAL A 332 26.52 -16.81 1.33
C VAL A 332 25.24 -16.37 2.04
N GLN A 333 24.90 -17.01 3.16
CA GLN A 333 23.76 -16.63 4.00
C GLN A 333 24.24 -16.19 5.38
N THR A 334 23.71 -15.08 5.90
CA THR A 334 24.05 -14.55 7.24
C THR A 334 22.79 -14.33 8.07
N TRP A 335 22.81 -14.75 9.33
CA TRP A 335 21.71 -14.60 10.28
C TRP A 335 21.96 -13.40 11.21
N PRO A 336 20.90 -12.76 11.75
CA PRO A 336 21.03 -11.66 12.73
C PRO A 336 21.80 -12.04 14.01
N SER A 337 21.84 -13.33 14.34
CA SER A 337 22.61 -13.89 15.44
C SER A 337 24.13 -13.80 15.26
N GLY A 338 24.63 -13.47 14.07
CA GLY A 338 26.06 -13.47 13.72
C GLY A 338 26.53 -14.74 13.01
N GLY A 339 25.68 -15.77 12.89
CA GLY A 339 26.00 -16.96 12.09
C GLY A 339 26.14 -16.65 10.60
N ARG A 340 27.02 -17.37 9.89
CA ARG A 340 27.27 -17.27 8.45
C ARG A 340 27.46 -18.64 7.81
N TYR A 341 26.73 -18.94 6.76
CA TYR A 341 26.95 -20.07 5.86
C TYR A 341 27.54 -19.58 4.54
N GLU A 342 28.40 -20.39 3.92
CA GLU A 342 28.95 -20.18 2.59
C GLU A 342 29.12 -21.54 1.91
N GLY A 343 28.47 -21.74 0.77
CA GLY A 343 28.40 -23.04 0.10
C GLY A 343 27.25 -23.15 -0.88
N SER A 344 26.69 -24.35 -1.00
CA SER A 344 25.76 -24.71 -2.08
C SER A 344 24.28 -24.63 -1.63
N PHE A 345 23.44 -24.21 -2.56
CA PHE A 345 21.99 -24.11 -2.40
C PHE A 345 21.26 -24.82 -3.56
N VAL A 346 20.13 -25.44 -3.27
CA VAL A 346 19.19 -25.98 -4.28
C VAL A 346 17.76 -25.63 -3.86
N ASP A 347 16.99 -25.04 -4.77
CA ASP A 347 15.58 -24.64 -4.54
C ASP A 347 15.32 -23.73 -3.32
N GLY A 348 16.35 -23.11 -2.75
CA GLY A 348 16.32 -22.32 -1.51
C GLY A 348 16.97 -22.97 -0.30
N GLU A 349 17.17 -24.30 -0.31
CA GLU A 349 17.69 -25.08 0.82
C GLU A 349 19.22 -25.20 0.80
N ILE A 350 19.83 -25.15 1.99
CA ILE A 350 21.26 -25.36 2.21
C ILE A 350 21.59 -26.85 2.04
N THR A 351 22.51 -27.18 1.15
CA THR A 351 22.82 -28.57 0.78
C THR A 351 24.24 -28.73 0.22
N GLY A 352 24.70 -29.96 0.03
CA GLY A 352 26.03 -30.24 -0.54
C GLY A 352 27.17 -29.70 0.34
N ASN A 353 28.30 -29.33 -0.25
CA ASN A 353 29.45 -28.86 0.53
C ASN A 353 29.32 -27.37 0.89
N GLY A 354 29.76 -27.02 2.11
CA GLY A 354 29.84 -25.64 2.58
C GLY A 354 30.62 -25.46 3.89
N THR A 355 30.65 -24.22 4.37
CA THR A 355 31.21 -23.80 5.65
C THR A 355 30.16 -23.02 6.44
N TYR A 356 29.85 -23.44 7.66
CA TYR A 356 29.06 -22.68 8.62
C TYR A 356 29.97 -22.11 9.71
N THR A 357 30.03 -20.79 9.86
CA THR A 357 30.66 -20.10 10.99
C THR A 357 29.57 -19.72 12.00
N PHE A 358 29.75 -20.16 13.24
CA PHE A 358 28.87 -19.87 14.37
C PHE A 358 29.14 -18.46 14.92
N ALA A 359 28.17 -17.92 15.66
CA ALA A 359 28.23 -16.58 16.23
C ALA A 359 29.35 -16.37 17.28
N ASP A 360 29.83 -17.46 17.89
CA ASP A 360 30.94 -17.49 18.84
C ASP A 360 32.33 -17.56 18.15
N GLY A 361 32.37 -17.70 16.83
CA GLY A 361 33.59 -17.88 16.03
C GLY A 361 33.94 -19.34 15.72
N GLY A 362 33.22 -20.31 16.28
CA GLY A 362 33.34 -21.73 15.91
C GLY A 362 32.96 -21.98 14.45
N LYS A 363 33.35 -23.13 13.88
CA LYS A 363 33.07 -23.46 12.47
C LYS A 363 32.77 -24.93 12.25
N TYR A 364 31.88 -25.21 11.32
CA TYR A 364 31.72 -26.51 10.64
C TYR A 364 32.11 -26.36 9.17
N VAL A 365 32.85 -27.32 8.63
CA VAL A 365 33.20 -27.43 7.20
C VAL A 365 32.92 -28.86 6.75
N GLY A 366 32.04 -29.06 5.77
CA GLY A 366 31.61 -30.40 5.37
C GLY A 366 30.34 -30.42 4.51
N GLU A 367 29.68 -31.58 4.51
CA GLU A 367 28.44 -31.82 3.78
C GLU A 367 27.19 -31.38 4.56
N PHE A 368 26.18 -30.90 3.84
CA PHE A 368 24.89 -30.42 4.36
C PHE A 368 23.74 -31.12 3.64
N ASN A 369 22.63 -31.30 4.35
CA ASN A 369 21.38 -31.80 3.80
C ASN A 369 20.19 -31.10 4.48
N ASN A 370 19.43 -30.30 3.72
CA ASN A 370 18.31 -29.48 4.20
C ASN A 370 18.69 -28.64 5.44
N GLY A 371 19.81 -27.92 5.35
CA GLY A 371 20.35 -27.06 6.43
C GLY A 371 21.11 -27.77 7.55
N LEU A 372 20.98 -29.09 7.70
CA LEU A 372 21.62 -29.86 8.78
C LEU A 372 22.99 -30.38 8.35
N PHE A 373 23.93 -30.51 9.31
CA PHE A 373 25.22 -31.17 9.07
C PHE A 373 25.02 -32.65 8.73
N HIS A 374 25.69 -33.10 7.68
CA HIS A 374 25.56 -34.44 7.13
C HIS A 374 26.93 -34.97 6.65
N GLY A 375 26.96 -36.18 6.09
CA GLY A 375 28.12 -36.72 5.38
C GLY A 375 29.42 -36.63 6.19
N LYS A 376 30.53 -36.29 5.55
CA LYS A 376 31.80 -36.00 6.23
C LYS A 376 31.91 -34.52 6.59
N GLY A 377 32.45 -34.23 7.78
CA GLY A 377 32.70 -32.86 8.19
C GLY A 377 33.72 -32.70 9.31
N VAL A 378 34.22 -31.47 9.45
CA VAL A 378 35.10 -31.01 10.52
C VAL A 378 34.40 -29.88 11.27
N GLN A 379 34.15 -30.07 12.56
CA GLN A 379 33.67 -29.03 13.47
C GLN A 379 34.82 -28.52 14.35
N THR A 380 34.81 -27.24 14.68
CA THR A 380 35.83 -26.55 15.49
C THR A 380 35.15 -25.54 16.40
N TRP A 381 35.62 -25.44 17.63
CA TRP A 381 35.06 -24.56 18.67
C TRP A 381 36.05 -23.44 19.05
N PRO A 382 35.58 -22.30 19.59
CA PRO A 382 36.44 -21.16 19.94
C PRO A 382 37.51 -21.46 20.99
N ASP A 383 37.32 -22.51 21.80
CA ASP A 383 38.26 -23.00 22.81
C ASP A 383 39.43 -23.82 22.22
N GLY A 384 39.40 -24.11 20.91
CA GLY A 384 40.40 -24.91 20.20
C GLY A 384 40.07 -26.40 20.09
N ASN A 385 38.95 -26.88 20.63
CA ASN A 385 38.47 -28.23 20.36
C ASN A 385 38.13 -28.41 18.86
N ARG A 386 38.27 -29.63 18.35
CA ARG A 386 37.91 -30.01 16.97
C ARG A 386 37.28 -31.39 16.94
N PHE A 387 36.34 -31.65 16.03
CA PHE A 387 35.84 -32.98 15.70
C PHE A 387 35.97 -33.20 14.20
N GLU A 388 36.29 -34.41 13.78
CA GLU A 388 36.42 -34.82 12.38
C GLU A 388 35.84 -36.22 12.22
N GLY A 389 34.80 -36.35 11.40
CA GLY A 389 34.06 -37.62 11.29
C GLY A 389 32.85 -37.52 10.39
N ILE A 390 31.90 -38.43 10.60
CA ILE A 390 30.61 -38.41 9.92
C ILE A 390 29.58 -37.70 10.80
N PHE A 391 28.73 -36.91 10.14
CA PHE A 391 27.56 -36.25 10.74
C PHE A 391 26.29 -36.83 10.13
N LYS A 392 25.23 -36.92 10.94
CA LYS A 392 23.91 -37.35 10.49
C LYS A 392 22.85 -36.49 11.16
N ASN A 393 22.45 -35.42 10.49
CA ASN A 393 21.42 -34.48 10.95
C ASN A 393 21.88 -33.80 12.26
N ASP A 394 23.00 -33.10 12.18
CA ASP A 394 23.75 -32.46 13.29
C ASP A 394 24.39 -33.43 14.30
N GLU A 395 23.93 -34.69 14.41
CA GLU A 395 24.53 -35.68 15.31
C GLU A 395 25.88 -36.21 14.81
N LYS A 396 26.89 -36.21 15.68
CA LYS A 396 28.23 -36.79 15.44
C LYS A 396 28.16 -38.32 15.52
N THR A 397 28.76 -39.05 14.56
CA THR A 397 28.92 -40.50 14.72
C THR A 397 30.07 -40.85 15.68
N LYS A 398 29.96 -42.01 16.33
CA LYS A 398 30.95 -42.51 17.31
C LYS A 398 32.33 -42.78 16.71
N ASP A 399 32.40 -42.97 15.39
CA ASP A 399 33.61 -43.34 14.67
C ASP A 399 34.47 -42.10 14.30
N GLY A 400 34.00 -40.90 14.62
CA GLY A 400 34.71 -39.63 14.42
C GLY A 400 35.69 -39.29 15.56
N VAL A 401 36.77 -38.61 15.19
CA VAL A 401 37.87 -38.22 16.08
C VAL A 401 37.65 -36.82 16.64
N TYR A 402 37.57 -36.70 17.97
CA TYR A 402 37.55 -35.43 18.69
C TYR A 402 38.96 -35.10 19.20
N TYR A 403 39.48 -33.92 18.87
CA TYR A 403 40.79 -33.42 19.25
C TYR A 403 40.62 -32.30 20.28
N LEU A 404 41.38 -32.37 21.37
CA LEU A 404 41.39 -31.37 22.44
C LEU A 404 42.56 -30.38 22.23
N PRO A 405 42.47 -29.13 22.75
CA PRO A 405 43.51 -28.10 22.60
C PRO A 405 44.91 -28.50 23.08
N ASP A 406 44.99 -29.45 24.02
CA ASP A 406 46.24 -29.97 24.59
C ASP A 406 46.84 -31.15 23.80
N GLY A 407 46.28 -31.49 22.64
CA GLY A 407 46.74 -32.60 21.81
C GLY A 407 46.24 -33.98 22.25
N ARG A 408 45.27 -34.08 23.16
CA ARG A 408 44.52 -35.34 23.35
C ARG A 408 43.56 -35.59 22.19
N LYS A 409 43.25 -36.87 21.95
CA LYS A 409 42.34 -37.36 20.91
C LYS A 409 41.38 -38.38 21.48
N TYR A 410 40.09 -38.25 21.18
CA TYR A 410 39.02 -39.16 21.60
C TYR A 410 38.31 -39.77 20.39
N VAL A 411 37.92 -41.05 20.47
CA VAL A 411 37.01 -41.74 19.54
C VAL A 411 36.06 -42.60 20.36
N GLY A 412 34.75 -42.47 20.19
CA GLY A 412 33.79 -43.14 21.06
C GLY A 412 32.40 -42.52 21.04
N GLU A 413 31.56 -42.93 21.98
CA GLU A 413 30.16 -42.53 22.07
C GLU A 413 29.97 -41.07 22.55
N TYR A 414 28.91 -40.43 22.03
CA TYR A 414 28.56 -39.05 22.36
C TYR A 414 27.10 -38.97 22.81
N LYS A 415 26.79 -38.07 23.75
CA LYS A 415 25.42 -37.80 24.20
C LYS A 415 25.24 -36.31 24.51
N ASN A 416 24.21 -35.69 23.93
CA ASN A 416 23.95 -34.25 24.07
C ASN A 416 25.20 -33.38 23.78
N GLY A 417 26.02 -33.79 22.81
CA GLY A 417 27.27 -33.14 22.41
C GLY A 417 28.52 -33.49 23.23
N ARG A 418 28.36 -34.12 24.40
CA ARG A 418 29.42 -34.52 25.35
C ARG A 418 29.99 -35.91 25.09
N LEU A 419 31.19 -36.19 25.61
CA LEU A 419 31.74 -37.55 25.68
C LEU A 419 30.98 -38.34 26.76
N GLU A 420 30.34 -39.45 26.37
CA GLU A 420 29.49 -40.25 27.25
C GLU A 420 29.33 -41.67 26.67
N GLY A 421 29.52 -42.70 27.50
CA GLY A 421 29.49 -44.10 27.05
C GLY A 421 30.90 -44.65 26.81
N GLN A 422 31.04 -45.64 25.92
CA GLN A 422 32.32 -46.29 25.65
C GLN A 422 33.17 -45.46 24.68
N GLY A 423 34.47 -45.32 24.98
CA GLY A 423 35.40 -44.61 24.10
C GLY A 423 36.87 -44.86 24.36
N ILE A 424 37.69 -44.25 23.52
CA ILE A 424 39.15 -44.35 23.48
C ILE A 424 39.73 -42.94 23.57
N MET A 425 40.49 -42.64 24.62
CA MET A 425 41.28 -41.39 24.72
C MET A 425 42.76 -41.71 24.48
N THR A 426 43.46 -40.86 23.74
CA THR A 426 44.89 -40.97 23.42
C THR A 426 45.57 -39.62 23.65
N TRP A 427 46.73 -39.60 24.29
CA TRP A 427 47.53 -38.39 24.50
C TRP A 427 48.59 -38.32 23.38
N THR A 428 48.79 -37.15 22.74
CA THR A 428 49.69 -37.08 21.55
C THR A 428 50.80 -36.02 21.57
N ASN A 429 51.14 -35.47 22.74
CA ASN A 429 52.32 -34.61 22.90
C ASN A 429 53.59 -35.42 23.25
N GLY A 430 54.57 -35.40 22.34
CA GLY A 430 55.99 -35.67 22.61
C GLY A 430 56.34 -37.13 22.95
N ASP A 431 56.16 -37.51 24.21
CA ASP A 431 56.78 -38.70 24.83
C ASP A 431 55.78 -39.72 25.38
N ARG A 432 54.46 -39.47 25.26
CA ARG A 432 53.44 -40.38 25.82
C ARG A 432 52.31 -40.71 24.87
N GLY A 433 52.52 -41.78 24.07
CA GLY A 433 51.45 -42.56 23.43
C GLY A 433 50.59 -43.35 24.44
N GLU A 434 50.20 -42.69 25.53
CA GLU A 434 49.28 -43.19 26.54
C GLU A 434 47.87 -43.30 25.94
N LYS A 435 47.14 -44.35 26.34
CA LYS A 435 45.81 -44.66 25.79
C LYS A 435 44.89 -45.16 26.90
N TYR A 436 43.69 -44.59 27.00
CA TYR A 436 42.59 -45.11 27.80
C TYR A 436 41.51 -45.72 26.88
N VAL A 437 40.90 -46.81 27.30
CA VAL A 437 39.75 -47.46 26.66
C VAL A 437 38.73 -47.82 27.74
N GLY A 438 37.51 -47.29 27.66
CA GLY A 438 36.47 -47.55 28.66
C GLY A 438 35.39 -46.49 28.72
N GLU A 439 34.76 -46.37 29.89
CA GLU A 439 33.57 -45.57 30.15
C GLU A 439 33.87 -44.07 30.39
N PHE A 440 33.05 -43.22 29.78
CA PHE A 440 33.04 -41.77 29.90
C PHE A 440 31.67 -41.28 30.38
N LYS A 441 31.67 -40.17 31.12
CA LYS A 441 30.45 -39.50 31.57
C LYS A 441 30.69 -38.01 31.76
N ASN A 442 29.86 -37.17 31.14
CA ASN A 442 30.02 -35.71 31.10
C ASN A 442 31.48 -35.27 30.84
N ASP A 443 32.04 -35.70 29.70
CA ASP A 443 33.37 -35.29 29.22
C ASP A 443 34.56 -35.80 30.06
N GLN A 444 34.31 -36.60 31.11
CA GLN A 444 35.33 -37.18 31.98
C GLN A 444 35.37 -38.71 31.88
N ILE A 445 36.57 -39.29 32.07
CA ILE A 445 36.77 -40.74 32.25
C ILE A 445 36.09 -41.15 33.57
N ASN A 446 35.10 -42.05 33.50
CA ASN A 446 34.22 -42.34 34.64
C ASN A 446 33.49 -43.67 34.43
N GLY A 447 33.69 -44.63 35.33
CA GLY A 447 33.25 -46.02 35.16
C GLY A 447 34.42 -46.98 34.96
N ARG A 448 34.20 -48.14 34.34
CA ARG A 448 35.25 -49.14 34.09
C ARG A 448 36.08 -48.81 32.86
N GLY A 449 37.39 -49.07 32.93
CA GLY A 449 38.26 -49.02 31.75
C GLY A 449 39.70 -49.43 32.00
N VAL A 450 40.48 -49.34 30.93
CA VAL A 450 41.88 -49.78 30.80
C VAL A 450 42.73 -48.60 30.36
N GLN A 451 43.79 -48.28 31.10
CA GLN A 451 44.76 -47.22 30.79
C GLN A 451 46.13 -47.86 30.55
N THR A 452 46.67 -47.72 29.35
CA THR A 452 47.98 -48.25 28.91
C THR A 452 48.98 -47.13 28.71
N TRP A 453 50.22 -47.33 29.17
CA TRP A 453 51.34 -46.40 29.02
C TRP A 453 52.33 -46.84 27.92
N PRO A 454 53.19 -45.93 27.42
CA PRO A 454 54.04 -46.19 26.24
C PRO A 454 55.10 -47.27 26.46
N ASN A 455 55.48 -47.50 27.72
CA ASN A 455 56.41 -48.54 28.13
C ASN A 455 55.77 -49.94 28.19
N GLY A 456 54.44 -50.04 28.07
CA GLY A 456 53.67 -51.29 28.13
C GLY A 456 52.97 -51.55 29.47
N ASP A 457 53.15 -50.70 30.49
CA ASP A 457 52.35 -50.79 31.72
C ASP A 457 50.85 -50.59 31.41
N ARG A 458 49.96 -51.26 32.14
CA ARG A 458 48.51 -51.20 31.91
C ARG A 458 47.70 -51.33 33.20
N TYR A 459 46.95 -50.32 33.58
CA TYR A 459 45.96 -50.38 34.67
C TYR A 459 44.57 -50.73 34.13
N GLU A 460 43.84 -51.59 34.83
CA GLU A 460 42.46 -51.99 34.54
C GLU A 460 41.61 -51.89 35.82
N GLY A 461 40.52 -51.11 35.78
CA GLY A 461 39.69 -50.92 36.97
C GLY A 461 38.62 -49.85 36.83
N VAL A 462 38.05 -49.43 37.95
CA VAL A 462 37.08 -48.33 38.00
C VAL A 462 37.81 -46.99 38.15
N PHE A 463 37.33 -45.99 37.42
CA PHE A 463 37.71 -44.59 37.47
C PHE A 463 36.52 -43.74 37.92
N ILE A 464 36.78 -42.64 38.62
CA ILE A 464 35.78 -41.65 39.01
C ILE A 464 36.37 -40.27 38.69
N ASN A 465 35.70 -39.50 37.84
CA ASN A 465 36.09 -38.14 37.45
C ASN A 465 37.56 -38.02 36.95
N GLY A 466 38.07 -39.06 36.30
CA GLY A 466 39.47 -39.19 35.84
C GLY A 466 40.43 -39.87 36.82
N GLU A 467 40.09 -39.99 38.10
CA GLU A 467 40.95 -40.63 39.11
C GLU A 467 40.73 -42.15 39.20
N LYS A 468 41.81 -42.91 39.40
CA LYS A 468 41.77 -44.36 39.59
C LYS A 468 41.30 -44.71 41.00
N THR A 469 40.33 -45.62 41.11
CA THR A 469 39.98 -46.22 42.42
C THR A 469 41.09 -47.15 42.93
N LYS A 470 41.16 -47.36 44.25
CA LYS A 470 42.21 -48.20 44.90
C LYS A 470 42.06 -49.72 44.67
N ASN A 471 41.13 -50.15 43.81
CA ASN A 471 40.70 -51.55 43.66
C ASN A 471 40.92 -52.10 42.23
N GLY A 472 41.81 -51.50 41.43
CA GLY A 472 42.15 -51.95 40.08
C GLY A 472 43.42 -52.80 40.01
N VAL A 473 43.55 -53.55 38.92
CA VAL A 473 44.70 -54.40 38.60
C VAL A 473 45.69 -53.62 37.73
N TYR A 474 46.99 -53.74 38.00
CA TYR A 474 48.05 -53.12 37.21
C TYR A 474 48.96 -54.20 36.65
N TYR A 475 49.06 -54.26 35.33
CA TYR A 475 49.87 -55.20 34.56
C TYR A 475 51.16 -54.52 34.11
N PHE A 476 52.28 -55.23 34.25
CA PHE A 476 53.60 -54.78 33.85
C PHE A 476 53.99 -55.35 32.47
N PRO A 477 54.92 -54.72 31.71
CA PRO A 477 55.39 -55.19 30.40
C PRO A 477 55.99 -56.61 30.43
N ASN A 478 56.48 -57.06 31.59
CA ASN A 478 57.01 -58.40 31.80
C ASN A 478 55.92 -59.47 32.06
N GLY A 479 54.65 -59.08 32.08
CA GLY A 479 53.48 -59.93 32.31
C GLY A 479 53.09 -60.15 33.78
N ALA A 480 53.78 -59.53 34.75
CA ALA A 480 53.34 -59.54 36.15
C ALA A 480 52.08 -58.67 36.35
N GLU A 481 51.29 -58.98 37.36
CA GLU A 481 50.10 -58.22 37.78
C GLU A 481 50.19 -57.82 39.25
N TYR A 482 49.65 -56.66 39.61
CA TYR A 482 49.48 -56.21 40.99
C TYR A 482 48.02 -55.82 41.26
N VAL A 483 47.51 -56.22 42.42
CA VAL A 483 46.15 -55.93 42.90
C VAL A 483 46.25 -55.27 44.27
N GLY A 484 45.97 -53.97 44.33
CA GLY A 484 46.04 -53.21 45.57
C GLY A 484 46.00 -51.69 45.34
N PRO A 485 46.18 -50.90 46.41
CA PRO A 485 46.13 -49.45 46.34
C PRO A 485 47.39 -48.84 45.67
N TYR A 486 47.19 -47.71 45.00
CA TYR A 486 48.22 -46.88 44.36
C TYR A 486 48.13 -45.44 44.85
N ASN A 487 49.23 -44.71 44.74
CA ASN A 487 49.28 -43.25 44.86
C ASN A 487 49.38 -42.57 43.48
N ASN A 488 49.18 -41.25 43.47
CA ASN A 488 49.09 -40.44 42.25
C ASN A 488 50.39 -40.44 41.40
N ASN A 489 51.51 -40.93 41.93
CA ASN A 489 52.78 -41.10 41.22
C ASN A 489 52.93 -42.49 40.59
N GLY A 490 51.88 -43.31 40.56
CA GLY A 490 51.89 -44.66 39.99
C GLY A 490 52.63 -45.71 40.83
N ARG A 491 52.98 -45.39 42.08
CA ARG A 491 53.63 -46.34 43.01
C ARG A 491 52.58 -47.00 43.93
N PHE A 492 52.90 -48.19 44.42
CA PHE A 492 52.09 -48.93 45.38
C PHE A 492 51.92 -48.13 46.70
N ASP A 493 50.72 -48.14 47.28
CA ASP A 493 50.33 -47.26 48.40
C ASP A 493 49.49 -47.99 49.46
N GLY A 494 50.03 -49.08 50.01
CA GLY A 494 49.39 -49.88 51.05
C GLY A 494 49.83 -51.34 51.01
N GLN A 495 48.95 -52.24 51.44
CA GLN A 495 49.01 -53.68 51.26
C GLN A 495 48.35 -54.07 49.93
N GLY A 496 48.99 -54.93 49.14
CA GLY A 496 48.42 -55.51 47.91
C GLY A 496 49.18 -56.75 47.47
N ILE A 497 48.66 -57.47 46.46
CA ILE A 497 49.22 -58.75 45.99
C ILE A 497 49.85 -58.56 44.61
N MET A 498 51.11 -58.95 44.45
CA MET A 498 51.83 -59.06 43.17
C MET A 498 51.85 -60.53 42.73
N THR A 499 51.26 -60.87 41.58
CA THR A 499 51.44 -62.17 40.91
C THR A 499 52.47 -62.03 39.78
N TRP A 500 53.49 -62.89 39.75
CA TRP A 500 54.48 -62.95 38.66
C TRP A 500 54.03 -63.90 37.55
N THR A 501 54.68 -63.86 36.38
CA THR A 501 54.33 -64.69 35.20
C THR A 501 54.45 -66.20 35.40
N ASN A 502 55.15 -66.66 36.44
CA ASN A 502 55.21 -68.06 36.84
C ASN A 502 54.06 -68.47 37.79
N GLY A 503 53.21 -67.53 38.22
CA GLY A 503 52.12 -67.74 39.16
C GLY A 503 52.46 -67.43 40.63
N ASP A 504 53.71 -67.11 40.97
CA ASP A 504 54.10 -66.82 42.35
C ASP A 504 53.45 -65.52 42.86
N ARG A 505 52.95 -65.55 44.09
CA ARG A 505 52.28 -64.40 44.74
C ARG A 505 53.09 -63.85 45.91
N TYR A 506 53.17 -62.53 45.97
CA TYR A 506 53.88 -61.77 47.00
C TYR A 506 52.96 -60.70 47.57
N GLU A 507 52.98 -60.49 48.88
CA GLU A 507 52.40 -59.29 49.47
C GLU A 507 53.38 -58.13 49.31
N VAL A 508 52.87 -56.96 48.94
CA VAL A 508 53.64 -55.73 48.81
C VAL A 508 53.21 -54.80 49.94
N GLU A 509 54.15 -54.40 50.79
CA GLU A 509 53.95 -53.36 51.80
C GLU A 509 54.92 -52.21 51.56
N LYS A 510 54.41 -50.98 51.36
CA LYS A 510 55.21 -49.74 51.36
C LYS A 510 56.49 -49.79 50.50
N ASN A 511 56.43 -50.42 49.33
CA ASN A 511 57.53 -50.65 48.37
C ASN A 511 58.54 -51.77 48.74
N MET A 512 58.21 -52.69 49.65
CA MET A 512 58.92 -53.96 49.84
C MET A 512 58.07 -55.15 49.39
N LEU A 513 58.71 -56.14 48.77
CA LEU A 513 58.13 -57.45 48.43
C LEU A 513 58.32 -58.42 49.60
N VAL A 514 57.21 -58.99 50.09
CA VAL A 514 57.17 -60.01 51.14
C VAL A 514 56.65 -61.31 50.53
N SER A 515 57.40 -62.40 50.66
CA SER A 515 57.10 -63.66 49.96
C SER A 515 56.08 -64.52 50.72
N LEU A 516 54.98 -64.89 50.04
CA LEU A 516 54.06 -65.91 50.53
C LEU A 516 54.51 -67.30 50.05
N ARG A 517 55.11 -68.09 50.94
CA ARG A 517 55.28 -69.53 50.69
C ARG A 517 53.96 -70.26 50.88
N MET A 518 53.48 -70.94 49.85
CA MET A 518 52.35 -71.88 50.00
C MET A 518 52.72 -73.04 50.92
N VAL A 519 51.78 -73.45 51.78
CA VAL A 519 51.87 -74.69 52.56
C VAL A 519 50.63 -75.54 52.26
N ASN A 520 50.83 -76.57 51.43
CA ASN A 520 49.88 -77.68 51.32
C ASN A 520 50.23 -78.72 52.38
N SER A 521 49.26 -79.09 53.23
CA SER A 521 49.36 -80.30 54.07
C SER A 521 47.97 -80.87 54.36
N THR A 522 47.72 -82.07 53.85
CA THR A 522 46.50 -82.85 54.10
C THR A 522 46.65 -83.80 55.27
N GLU A 523 45.54 -84.06 55.98
CA GLU A 523 45.11 -85.29 56.70
C GLU A 523 44.47 -84.97 58.06
N LYS A 524 43.54 -85.74 58.65
CA LYS A 524 42.45 -86.67 58.23
C LYS A 524 42.06 -87.41 59.53
N VAL A 525 40.84 -87.25 60.06
CA VAL A 525 40.21 -88.27 60.93
C VAL A 525 38.69 -88.33 60.67
N CYS A 526 38.13 -89.55 60.70
CA CYS A 526 36.73 -89.94 60.47
C CYS A 526 35.68 -89.17 61.32
N ARG A 527 34.56 -88.69 60.74
CA ARG A 527 33.28 -89.36 60.33
C ARG A 527 32.33 -89.72 61.48
N HIS A 528 31.08 -89.20 61.42
CA HIS A 528 29.78 -89.87 61.66
C HIS A 528 28.60 -88.92 61.29
N GLY A 529 27.39 -89.45 61.07
CA GLY A 529 26.14 -88.66 60.90
C GLY A 529 25.60 -88.54 59.46
N GLN A 530 24.26 -88.47 59.29
CA GLN A 530 23.55 -88.42 58.00
C GLN A 530 22.47 -87.33 57.94
N VAL A 531 22.23 -86.86 56.71
CA VAL A 531 20.98 -86.36 56.06
C VAL A 531 19.69 -86.27 56.91
N VAL A 532 18.93 -85.16 56.82
CA VAL A 532 17.46 -85.08 56.51
C VAL A 532 16.89 -83.64 56.56
N ILE A 533 16.33 -83.19 55.42
CA ILE A 533 15.11 -82.38 55.15
C ILE A 533 14.86 -81.03 55.89
N ALA A 534 14.04 -80.15 55.29
CA ALA A 534 13.74 -78.77 55.67
C ALA A 534 12.33 -78.56 56.28
N LEU A 535 12.02 -77.30 56.63
CA LEU A 535 10.69 -76.71 56.88
C LEU A 535 9.87 -77.21 58.10
N LEU A 536 9.81 -76.39 59.17
CA LEU A 536 8.58 -75.67 59.60
C LEU A 536 8.73 -74.97 60.98
N ALA A 537 7.78 -74.06 61.26
CA ALA A 537 7.36 -73.57 62.58
C ALA A 537 8.32 -72.68 63.42
N MET A 538 7.84 -71.75 64.26
CA MET A 538 6.70 -70.78 64.14
C MET A 538 6.76 -69.76 65.31
N VAL A 539 6.28 -68.53 65.06
CA VAL A 539 5.56 -67.62 66.00
C VAL A 539 6.07 -67.45 67.45
N MET A 540 6.46 -66.22 67.84
CA MET A 540 5.81 -65.45 68.92
C MET A 540 6.41 -64.03 69.15
N GLN A 541 5.53 -63.01 69.19
CA GLN A 541 5.54 -61.83 70.09
C GLN A 541 6.70 -60.78 70.07
N SER A 542 6.50 -59.50 70.42
CA SER A 542 5.27 -58.79 70.86
C SER A 542 5.27 -57.27 70.61
N SER A 543 4.09 -56.73 70.25
CA SER A 543 3.46 -55.45 70.68
C SER A 543 4.20 -54.10 70.45
N VAL A 544 3.57 -52.92 70.36
CA VAL A 544 2.26 -52.37 70.83
C VAL A 544 1.70 -51.43 69.72
N LEU A 545 0.47 -51.59 69.20
CA LEU A 545 -0.78 -50.81 69.46
C LEU A 545 -0.60 -49.27 69.60
N PHE A 546 -1.48 -48.34 69.18
CA PHE A 546 -2.80 -48.30 68.48
C PHE A 546 -2.97 -46.87 67.87
N GLY A 547 -4.05 -46.40 67.24
CA GLY A 547 -5.38 -46.93 66.90
C GLY A 547 -6.41 -45.79 66.65
N MET A 548 -7.61 -46.12 66.13
CA MET A 548 -8.80 -45.25 65.88
C MET A 548 -8.70 -44.22 64.72
N ALA A 549 -9.61 -43.99 63.77
CA ALA A 549 -10.90 -44.55 63.28
C ALA A 549 -12.08 -43.53 63.25
N THR A 550 -13.17 -43.93 62.55
CA THR A 550 -14.39 -43.17 62.16
C THR A 550 -14.26 -42.30 60.89
N GLY A 551 -15.21 -42.34 59.94
CA GLY A 551 -16.36 -43.25 59.87
C GLY A 551 -17.12 -43.29 58.52
N THR A 552 -17.88 -44.38 58.38
CA THR A 552 -19.15 -44.57 57.64
C THR A 552 -19.32 -44.06 56.20
N ASP A 553 -19.55 -44.87 55.15
CA ASP A 553 -20.50 -45.99 54.94
C ASP A 553 -21.93 -45.58 54.53
N LEU A 554 -22.19 -45.56 53.22
CA LEU A 554 -23.39 -46.04 52.51
C LEU A 554 -22.94 -46.26 51.03
N LYS A 555 -23.13 -47.40 50.33
CA LYS A 555 -24.34 -48.21 50.06
C LYS A 555 -25.33 -47.42 49.18
N ARG A 556 -25.93 -47.96 48.10
CA ARG A 556 -25.94 -49.33 47.52
C ARG A 556 -26.59 -49.25 46.10
N PHE A 557 -26.77 -50.42 45.43
CA PHE A 557 -27.49 -50.63 44.14
C PHE A 557 -26.85 -50.02 42.89
N SER A 558 -26.85 -50.64 41.70
CA SER A 558 -27.11 -52.05 41.28
C SER A 558 -26.52 -52.26 39.86
N PHE A 559 -25.96 -53.42 39.47
CA PHE A 559 -26.67 -54.64 38.99
C PHE A 559 -27.60 -54.30 37.79
N GLN A 560 -27.53 -54.89 36.59
CA GLN A 560 -27.00 -56.16 36.05
C GLN A 560 -26.35 -55.91 34.65
N ILE A 561 -25.58 -56.79 33.98
CA ILE A 561 -25.81 -58.18 33.52
C ILE A 561 -24.49 -58.99 33.56
N GLN A 562 -24.56 -60.32 33.36
CA GLN A 562 -23.53 -61.30 33.77
C GLN A 562 -23.18 -62.32 32.64
N THR A 563 -21.91 -62.76 32.54
CA THR A 563 -21.34 -64.07 32.07
C THR A 563 -22.04 -64.87 30.93
N SER A 564 -21.38 -65.45 29.92
CA SER A 564 -20.03 -66.06 29.81
C SER A 564 -19.52 -65.92 28.35
N LEU A 565 -18.28 -66.23 27.91
CA LEU A 565 -17.14 -67.08 28.35
C LEU A 565 -15.81 -66.30 28.10
N GLN A 566 -14.61 -66.65 28.59
CA GLN A 566 -14.06 -67.46 29.70
C GLN A 566 -12.57 -67.03 29.82
N ALA A 567 -11.98 -66.69 30.96
CA ALA A 567 -12.54 -66.38 32.26
C ALA A 567 -11.95 -65.05 32.79
N VAL A 568 -12.85 -64.18 33.27
CA VAL A 568 -12.60 -62.80 33.70
C VAL A 568 -11.47 -62.68 34.73
N GLY A 569 -10.53 -61.75 34.48
CA GLY A 569 -9.47 -61.38 35.42
C GLY A 569 -9.01 -59.91 35.34
N GLU A 570 -9.69 -59.06 34.57
CA GLU A 570 -9.35 -57.64 34.52
C GLU A 570 -9.79 -56.91 35.80
N THR A 571 -8.91 -56.07 36.33
CA THR A 571 -9.24 -54.65 36.24
C THR A 571 -8.01 -53.74 36.19
N THR A 572 -7.85 -53.07 35.06
CA THR A 572 -7.11 -51.82 34.89
C THR A 572 -7.83 -50.69 35.65
N ARG A 573 -7.93 -50.81 36.98
CA ARG A 573 -8.69 -49.92 37.89
C ARG A 573 -7.86 -49.47 39.10
N ASN A 574 -6.54 -49.53 39.00
CA ASN A 574 -5.63 -49.09 40.06
C ASN A 574 -4.54 -48.11 39.57
N TYR A 575 -4.68 -47.56 38.35
CA TYR A 575 -3.86 -46.44 37.87
C TYR A 575 -4.69 -45.29 37.27
N TYR A 576 -5.98 -45.52 36.93
CA TYR A 576 -6.90 -44.41 36.61
C TYR A 576 -7.21 -43.54 37.85
N GLU A 577 -7.00 -44.07 39.06
CA GLU A 577 -7.02 -43.31 40.32
C GLU A 577 -5.76 -42.44 40.54
N LEU A 578 -4.67 -42.65 39.77
CA LEU A 578 -3.48 -41.77 39.84
C LEU A 578 -3.60 -40.52 38.95
N MET A 579 -4.59 -40.48 38.05
CA MET A 579 -4.80 -39.41 37.07
C MET A 579 -6.10 -38.61 37.28
N LYS A 580 -6.68 -38.64 38.49
CA LYS A 580 -7.90 -37.87 38.81
C LYS A 580 -7.87 -37.01 40.07
N LYS A 581 -6.69 -36.49 40.43
CA LYS A 581 -6.58 -35.15 41.07
C LYS A 581 -6.07 -34.13 40.05
N SER A 582 -6.88 -33.92 39.02
CA SER A 582 -6.65 -32.88 38.02
C SER A 582 -6.81 -31.48 38.65
N PHE A 583 -5.77 -30.67 38.51
CA PHE A 583 -5.87 -29.38 37.82
C PHE A 583 -7.06 -28.47 38.19
N LEU A 584 -6.87 -27.54 39.14
CA LEU A 584 -7.55 -26.23 39.12
C LEU A 584 -6.84 -25.16 39.95
N HIS A 585 -6.33 -24.15 39.22
CA HIS A 585 -6.05 -22.75 39.60
C HIS A 585 -5.13 -22.34 40.78
N LEU A 586 -4.01 -21.72 40.37
CA LEU A 586 -3.45 -20.42 40.79
C LEU A 586 -4.12 -19.61 41.93
N LEU A 587 -3.24 -19.02 42.78
CA LEU A 587 -3.44 -17.86 43.70
C LEU A 587 -4.34 -18.13 44.94
N ALA A 588 -4.12 -17.56 46.14
CA ALA A 588 -3.29 -16.41 46.56
C ALA A 588 -2.85 -16.49 48.07
N ASN A 589 -2.10 -15.47 48.55
CA ASN A 589 -2.12 -14.81 49.89
C ASN A 589 -2.64 -15.59 51.14
N LYS A 590 -2.07 -15.49 52.37
CA LYS A 590 -1.05 -14.59 52.99
C LYS A 590 -0.75 -15.08 54.43
N ALA A 591 0.42 -14.73 55.01
CA ALA A 591 0.66 -14.36 56.44
C ALA A 591 0.27 -15.36 57.60
N HIS A 592 0.78 -15.33 58.85
CA HIS A 592 1.89 -14.61 59.52
C HIS A 592 2.20 -15.23 60.91
N LEU A 593 3.46 -15.08 61.41
CA LEU A 593 3.90 -15.06 62.84
C LEU A 593 3.64 -16.33 63.71
N PHE A 594 4.22 -16.52 64.91
CA PHE A 594 5.20 -15.78 65.76
C PHE A 594 6.47 -16.67 65.98
N ALA A 595 7.72 -16.17 65.98
CA ALA A 595 8.52 -15.62 67.11
C ALA A 595 8.86 -16.65 68.24
N HIS A 596 9.97 -16.63 68.99
CA HIS A 596 10.99 -15.62 69.40
C HIS A 596 12.37 -16.32 69.61
N CYS A 597 13.54 -15.73 69.91
CA CYS A 597 14.21 -14.40 69.72
C CYS A 597 15.64 -14.51 70.38
N LYS A 598 16.42 -13.40 70.49
CA LYS A 598 17.78 -13.24 71.12
C LYS A 598 18.96 -13.85 70.32
N LEU A 599 20.15 -13.24 70.20
CA LEU A 599 20.77 -12.02 70.78
C LEU A 599 21.83 -11.40 69.82
N CYS A 600 21.96 -10.05 69.79
CA CYS A 600 23.17 -9.21 69.50
C CYS A 600 24.07 -9.46 68.26
N ARG A 601 24.68 -8.47 67.59
CA ARG A 601 24.84 -7.00 67.78
C ARG A 601 25.01 -6.29 66.41
N THR A 602 24.91 -4.96 66.40
CA THR A 602 24.91 -4.04 65.21
C THR A 602 26.19 -3.16 65.23
N PRO A 603 26.38 -2.04 64.46
CA PRO A 603 25.52 -1.37 63.47
C PRO A 603 26.18 -0.72 62.21
N SER A 604 25.36 -0.40 61.19
CA SER A 604 25.47 0.87 60.43
C SER A 604 24.17 1.20 59.65
N SER A 605 23.40 2.17 60.18
CA SER A 605 22.42 3.10 59.54
C SER A 605 21.61 2.67 58.28
N ILE A 606 20.26 2.59 58.26
CA ILE A 606 19.21 3.63 58.55
C ILE A 606 19.24 4.76 57.48
N SER A 607 18.17 5.17 56.76
CA SER A 607 16.72 4.85 56.67
C SER A 607 16.18 5.39 55.32
N SER A 608 15.15 4.92 54.59
CA SER A 608 13.81 4.33 54.85
C SER A 608 12.72 5.28 55.40
N PHE A 609 11.73 5.69 54.58
CA PHE A 609 10.29 5.36 54.71
C PHE A 609 9.34 6.19 53.80
N PHE A 610 8.58 5.47 52.94
CA PHE A 610 7.16 5.61 52.59
C PHE A 610 6.39 6.95 52.41
N SER A 611 5.58 6.94 51.32
CA SER A 611 4.12 7.21 51.25
C SER A 611 3.55 8.58 50.80
N THR A 612 2.83 8.50 49.67
CA THR A 612 1.50 9.08 49.35
C THR A 612 1.27 10.61 49.30
N SER A 613 0.16 10.95 48.62
CA SER A 613 -0.47 12.27 48.43
C SER A 613 0.32 13.35 47.68
N ALA A 614 -0.24 13.76 46.54
CA ALA A 614 -0.04 15.05 45.89
C ALA A 614 -1.17 16.01 46.34
N PRO A 615 -1.21 17.30 45.91
CA PRO A 615 -0.22 18.07 45.14
C PRO A 615 0.21 19.37 45.85
N LEU A 616 1.24 20.07 45.34
CA LEU A 616 1.29 21.55 45.37
C LEU A 616 2.33 22.15 44.41
N GLN A 617 2.13 23.43 44.13
CA GLN A 617 2.62 24.21 42.99
C GLN A 617 4.11 24.62 43.04
N THR A 618 4.66 24.82 41.84
CA THR A 618 5.64 25.87 41.45
C THR A 618 6.86 26.17 42.35
N SER A 619 8.04 25.94 41.80
CA SER A 619 9.15 26.89 41.89
C SER A 619 9.69 27.16 40.48
N SER A 620 10.22 28.36 40.23
CA SER A 620 10.68 28.81 38.91
C SER A 620 12.12 29.30 38.96
N SER A 621 12.95 28.82 38.03
CA SER A 621 14.22 29.45 37.68
C SER A 621 14.62 29.13 36.22
N SER A 622 15.13 30.15 35.54
CA SER A 622 15.60 30.19 34.16
C SER A 622 17.01 29.57 34.01
N SER A 623 17.50 29.11 32.85
CA SER A 623 16.92 29.01 31.49
C SER A 623 17.90 28.30 30.53
N ASN A 624 17.42 27.40 29.66
CA ASN A 624 17.73 27.44 28.21
C ASN A 624 17.04 26.37 27.34
N ASP A 625 16.34 25.39 27.91
CA ASP A 625 15.59 24.41 27.11
C ASP A 625 14.39 25.03 26.40
N ARG A 626 14.60 25.47 25.15
CA ARG A 626 13.53 25.78 24.19
C ARG A 626 12.69 24.53 23.97
N SER A 627 11.37 24.66 24.10
CA SER A 627 10.43 23.57 23.82
C SER A 627 10.52 23.13 22.35
N ILE A 628 10.06 21.92 22.06
CA ILE A 628 10.04 21.41 20.68
C ILE A 628 9.22 22.32 19.74
N LEU A 629 8.16 22.95 20.24
CA LEU A 629 7.36 23.91 19.47
C LEU A 629 8.10 25.22 19.18
N ASP A 630 8.98 25.68 20.07
CA ASP A 630 9.83 26.86 19.82
C ASP A 630 10.85 26.56 18.71
N LYS A 631 11.47 25.38 18.74
CA LYS A 631 12.42 24.92 17.72
C LYS A 631 11.74 24.79 16.34
N ILE A 632 10.54 24.21 16.30
CA ILE A 632 9.72 24.11 15.09
C ILE A 632 9.34 25.50 14.58
N ALA A 633 8.93 26.42 15.46
CA ALA A 633 8.60 27.80 15.07
C ALA A 633 9.81 28.56 14.53
N ASP A 634 11.00 28.35 15.10
CA ASP A 634 12.24 28.98 14.64
C ASP A 634 12.66 28.51 13.23
N GLU A 635 12.56 27.20 12.94
CA GLU A 635 12.80 26.68 11.58
C GLU A 635 11.71 27.16 10.59
N LEU A 636 10.44 27.09 10.97
CA LEU A 636 9.32 27.51 10.12
C LEU A 636 9.28 29.03 9.85
N ARG A 637 9.84 29.89 10.72
CA ARG A 637 9.79 31.37 10.57
C ARG A 637 10.36 31.88 9.24
N HIS A 638 11.21 31.11 8.59
CA HIS A 638 11.85 31.46 7.32
C HIS A 638 11.27 30.71 6.10
N ALA A 639 10.39 29.73 6.32
CA ALA A 639 9.75 28.97 5.25
C ALA A 639 8.80 29.84 4.42
N LYS A 640 8.79 29.64 3.11
CA LYS A 640 7.93 30.36 2.16
C LYS A 640 6.96 29.42 1.45
N HIS A 641 7.39 28.21 1.15
CA HIS A 641 6.62 27.16 0.48
C HIS A 641 6.33 26.01 1.44
N VAL A 642 5.09 25.93 1.92
CA VAL A 642 4.69 25.04 3.02
C VAL A 642 3.45 24.25 2.62
N LEU A 643 3.53 22.92 2.74
CA LEU A 643 2.42 22.00 2.49
C LEU A 643 1.89 21.43 3.81
N ALA A 644 0.64 21.72 4.15
CA ALA A 644 -0.08 20.99 5.19
C ALA A 644 -0.82 19.80 4.55
N ILE A 645 -0.69 18.62 5.14
CA ILE A 645 -1.29 17.37 4.67
C ILE A 645 -2.22 16.85 5.76
N THR A 646 -3.52 16.73 5.48
CA THR A 646 -4.52 16.41 6.50
C THR A 646 -5.29 15.12 6.20
N GLY A 647 -5.53 14.32 7.24
CA GLY A 647 -6.45 13.19 7.23
C GLY A 647 -7.55 13.32 8.28
N ALA A 648 -8.37 12.28 8.43
CA ALA A 648 -9.58 12.31 9.25
C ALA A 648 -9.33 12.68 10.72
N GLY A 649 -8.11 12.45 11.24
CA GLY A 649 -7.72 12.84 12.60
C GLY A 649 -7.70 14.36 12.85
N ILE A 650 -7.66 15.22 11.82
CA ILE A 650 -7.86 16.67 12.03
C ILE A 650 -9.31 17.01 12.38
N SER A 651 -10.27 16.19 11.93
CA SER A 651 -11.71 16.36 12.13
C SER A 651 -12.22 15.63 13.38
N ALA A 652 -11.36 14.89 14.08
CA ALA A 652 -11.70 14.21 15.33
C ALA A 652 -12.22 15.19 16.40
N ASP A 653 -11.53 16.32 16.60
CA ASP A 653 -11.95 17.39 17.52
C ASP A 653 -13.14 18.22 16.98
N SER A 654 -13.61 17.94 15.75
CA SER A 654 -14.89 18.42 15.20
C SER A 654 -16.06 17.46 15.45
N GLY A 655 -15.82 16.36 16.18
CA GLY A 655 -16.80 15.31 16.43
C GLY A 655 -16.93 14.28 15.30
N LEU A 656 -16.08 14.34 14.27
CA LEU A 656 -16.08 13.32 13.20
C LEU A 656 -15.22 12.11 13.59
N PRO A 657 -15.80 10.89 13.65
CA PRO A 657 -15.02 9.67 13.81
C PRO A 657 -14.01 9.48 12.67
N THR A 658 -12.88 8.84 12.99
CA THR A 658 -11.80 8.59 12.01
C THR A 658 -12.17 7.49 11.01
N TYR A 659 -11.41 7.33 9.92
CA TYR A 659 -11.63 6.21 9.01
C TYR A 659 -11.09 4.88 9.57
N ARG A 660 -9.89 4.93 10.17
CA ARG A 660 -9.22 3.83 10.90
C ARG A 660 -8.56 4.39 12.16
N GLY A 661 -8.41 3.54 13.19
CA GLY A 661 -7.76 3.89 14.46
C GLY A 661 -8.75 4.14 15.61
N ILE A 662 -8.29 4.87 16.63
CA ILE A 662 -9.08 5.16 17.84
C ILE A 662 -10.32 5.99 17.44
N GLY A 663 -11.50 5.51 17.82
CA GLY A 663 -12.78 6.15 17.49
C GLY A 663 -13.16 6.10 16.02
N GLY A 664 -12.60 5.17 15.23
CA GLY A 664 -12.93 5.03 13.82
C GLY A 664 -14.35 4.51 13.56
N LEU A 665 -14.98 4.98 12.47
CA LEU A 665 -16.27 4.47 11.97
C LEU A 665 -16.23 2.96 11.70
N TYR A 666 -15.08 2.51 11.22
CA TYR A 666 -14.87 1.16 10.71
C TYR A 666 -13.67 0.55 11.41
N SER A 667 -13.85 -0.65 11.96
CA SER A 667 -12.73 -1.44 12.49
C SER A 667 -12.20 -2.33 11.36
N ASP A 668 -10.89 -2.35 11.16
CA ASP A 668 -10.25 -3.22 10.17
C ASP A 668 -10.70 -4.68 10.36
N GLY A 669 -11.18 -5.31 9.29
CA GLY A 669 -11.64 -6.70 9.29
C GLY A 669 -13.07 -6.96 9.81
N LYS A 670 -13.90 -5.93 10.06
CA LYS A 670 -15.34 -6.12 10.31
C LYS A 670 -16.16 -5.96 9.03
N GLU A 671 -17.08 -6.91 8.80
CA GLU A 671 -18.15 -6.75 7.82
C GLU A 671 -19.14 -5.66 8.24
N THR A 672 -19.70 -4.98 7.24
CA THR A 672 -20.83 -4.07 7.38
C THR A 672 -22.16 -4.83 7.42
N ASP A 673 -23.27 -4.19 7.78
CA ASP A 673 -24.60 -4.85 7.86
C ASP A 673 -25.06 -5.51 6.54
N ASP A 674 -24.45 -5.17 5.40
CA ASP A 674 -24.74 -5.78 4.09
C ASP A 674 -23.79 -6.96 3.74
N GLY A 675 -23.00 -7.46 4.70
CA GLY A 675 -22.18 -8.69 4.56
C GLY A 675 -20.93 -8.52 3.69
N MET A 676 -20.28 -7.36 3.77
CA MET A 676 -19.05 -7.04 3.02
C MET A 676 -18.18 -6.03 3.76
N ALA A 677 -16.89 -5.96 3.45
CA ALA A 677 -15.97 -4.95 3.96
C ALA A 677 -16.41 -3.53 3.56
N ILE A 678 -16.04 -2.52 4.36
CA ILE A 678 -16.42 -1.13 4.06
C ILE A 678 -15.72 -0.62 2.79
N GLU A 679 -14.50 -1.08 2.52
CA GLU A 679 -13.76 -0.77 1.30
C GLU A 679 -14.50 -1.26 0.04
N ASP A 680 -15.09 -2.48 0.10
CA ASP A 680 -15.93 -3.02 -0.97
C ASP A 680 -17.24 -2.24 -1.12
N ALA A 681 -17.90 -1.91 0.00
CA ALA A 681 -19.14 -1.14 0.01
C ALA A 681 -18.94 0.27 -0.58
N LEU A 682 -17.83 0.93 -0.23
CA LEU A 682 -17.40 2.24 -0.73
C LEU A 682 -16.47 2.12 -1.96
N SER A 683 -16.72 1.14 -2.84
CA SER A 683 -15.93 0.94 -4.07
C SER A 683 -16.64 1.41 -5.34
N GLY A 684 -15.86 1.81 -6.35
CA GLY A 684 -16.35 2.10 -7.70
C GLY A 684 -17.09 0.92 -8.36
N PRO A 685 -16.59 -0.33 -8.27
CA PRO A 685 -17.33 -1.52 -8.66
C PRO A 685 -18.70 -1.66 -7.98
N THR A 686 -18.81 -1.40 -6.68
CA THR A 686 -20.09 -1.47 -5.95
C THR A 686 -21.00 -0.31 -6.34
N MET A 687 -20.52 0.93 -6.50
CA MET A 687 -21.29 2.04 -7.06
C MET A 687 -21.84 1.75 -8.48
N ARG A 688 -21.19 0.87 -9.26
CA ARG A 688 -21.70 0.41 -10.57
C ARG A 688 -22.70 -0.76 -10.47
N ARG A 689 -22.49 -1.72 -9.58
CA ARG A 689 -23.28 -2.98 -9.47
C ARG A 689 -24.44 -2.91 -8.48
N ARG A 690 -24.21 -2.26 -7.33
CA ARG A 690 -25.11 -2.08 -6.18
C ARG A 690 -25.03 -0.63 -5.68
N PRO A 691 -25.46 0.35 -6.51
CA PRO A 691 -25.44 1.76 -6.11
C PRO A 691 -26.28 2.05 -4.86
N ASP A 692 -27.25 1.19 -4.55
CA ASP A 692 -28.03 1.19 -3.31
C ASP A 692 -27.17 1.01 -2.06
N ILE A 693 -26.28 0.01 -2.03
CA ILE A 693 -25.35 -0.25 -0.93
C ILE A 693 -24.32 0.88 -0.83
N CYS A 694 -23.71 1.27 -1.94
CA CYS A 694 -22.68 2.32 -1.92
C CYS A 694 -23.24 3.66 -1.41
N TRP A 695 -24.45 4.02 -1.83
CA TRP A 695 -25.12 5.23 -1.36
C TRP A 695 -25.59 5.16 0.11
N LYS A 696 -25.91 3.99 0.65
CA LYS A 696 -26.23 3.80 2.09
C LYS A 696 -25.07 4.32 2.95
N TYR A 697 -23.85 3.86 2.68
CA TYR A 697 -22.65 4.25 3.46
C TYR A 697 -22.19 5.69 3.17
N ILE A 698 -22.27 6.14 1.91
CA ILE A 698 -22.05 7.57 1.56
C ILE A 698 -22.99 8.51 2.34
N HIS A 699 -24.26 8.14 2.51
CA HIS A 699 -25.21 8.96 3.28
C HIS A 699 -24.95 8.92 4.78
N GLN A 700 -24.52 7.78 5.35
CA GLN A 700 -24.08 7.72 6.74
C GLN A 700 -22.90 8.67 7.02
N ILE A 701 -21.94 8.77 6.07
CA ILE A 701 -20.81 9.71 6.18
C ILE A 701 -21.28 11.17 6.08
N GLU A 702 -22.17 11.50 5.14
CA GLU A 702 -22.72 12.87 5.04
C GLU A 702 -23.54 13.27 6.28
N LEU A 703 -24.33 12.35 6.85
CA LEU A 703 -25.07 12.58 8.09
C LEU A 703 -24.14 12.91 9.27
N ALA A 704 -22.98 12.25 9.37
CA ALA A 704 -21.96 12.62 10.35
C ALA A 704 -21.36 14.00 10.05
N CYS A 705 -20.99 14.27 8.79
CA CYS A 705 -20.43 15.56 8.35
C CYS A 705 -21.38 16.74 8.62
N ARG A 706 -22.69 16.56 8.45
CA ARG A 706 -23.71 17.63 8.51
C ARG A 706 -23.77 18.35 9.87
N ALA A 707 -23.44 17.67 10.96
CA ALA A 707 -23.45 18.23 12.31
C ALA A 707 -22.10 18.85 12.74
N ALA A 708 -21.01 18.54 12.03
CA ALA A 708 -19.67 18.98 12.38
C ALA A 708 -19.42 20.45 12.04
N LYS A 709 -18.46 21.05 12.74
CA LYS A 709 -17.97 22.42 12.51
C LYS A 709 -16.44 22.42 12.48
N PRO A 710 -15.80 23.39 11.81
CA PRO A 710 -14.36 23.59 11.95
C PRO A 710 -13.95 23.68 13.42
N ASN A 711 -12.74 23.20 13.72
CA ASN A 711 -12.11 23.30 15.03
C ASN A 711 -10.82 24.13 14.93
N ALA A 712 -10.19 24.42 16.06
CA ALA A 712 -8.99 25.28 16.14
C ALA A 712 -7.81 24.83 15.25
N ALA A 713 -7.73 23.55 14.87
CA ALA A 713 -6.75 23.07 13.89
C ALA A 713 -7.01 23.64 12.49
N HIS A 714 -8.26 23.61 12.05
CA HIS A 714 -8.69 24.12 10.75
C HIS A 714 -8.53 25.64 10.69
N GLU A 715 -8.98 26.35 11.72
CA GLU A 715 -8.85 27.81 11.86
C GLU A 715 -7.37 28.25 11.83
N THR A 716 -6.48 27.47 12.44
CA THR A 716 -5.03 27.74 12.38
C THR A 716 -4.46 27.61 10.98
N LEU A 717 -4.92 26.65 10.17
CA LEU A 717 -4.43 26.50 8.79
C LEU A 717 -4.86 27.68 7.90
N VAL A 718 -6.01 28.31 8.18
CA VAL A 718 -6.41 29.59 7.54
C VAL A 718 -5.52 30.75 7.98
N ALA A 719 -5.08 30.77 9.24
CA ALA A 719 -4.07 31.73 9.70
C ALA A 719 -2.69 31.48 9.04
N PHE A 720 -2.32 30.22 8.78
CA PHE A 720 -1.09 29.87 8.06
C PHE A 720 -1.13 30.28 6.58
N GLU A 721 -2.27 30.22 5.89
CA GLU A 721 -2.45 30.79 4.54
C GLU A 721 -2.14 32.29 4.47
N SER A 722 -2.34 33.02 5.56
CA SER A 722 -2.05 34.45 5.64
C SER A 722 -0.59 34.75 6.04
N LYS A 723 0.21 33.71 6.32
CA LYS A 723 1.54 33.82 6.93
C LYS A 723 2.67 33.30 6.05
N PHE A 724 2.43 32.20 5.33
CA PHE A 724 3.40 31.63 4.39
C PHE A 724 3.02 32.04 2.96
N PRO A 725 3.87 32.76 2.20
CA PRO A 725 3.56 33.27 0.86
C PRO A 725 3.03 32.22 -0.14
N HIS A 726 3.46 30.97 0.01
CA HIS A 726 2.96 29.84 -0.76
C HIS A 726 2.55 28.72 0.21
N PHE A 727 1.33 28.79 0.72
CA PHE A 727 0.71 27.74 1.53
C PHE A 727 -0.31 26.94 0.73
N ALA A 728 -0.42 25.64 0.99
CA ALA A 728 -1.55 24.82 0.53
C ALA A 728 -1.92 23.73 1.54
N VAL A 729 -3.19 23.32 1.50
CA VAL A 729 -3.74 22.22 2.32
C VAL A 729 -4.13 21.05 1.40
N LEU A 730 -3.34 19.98 1.43
CA LEU A 730 -3.66 18.69 0.83
C LEU A 730 -4.54 17.88 1.78
N THR A 731 -5.82 17.73 1.46
CA THR A 731 -6.78 17.04 2.34
C THR A 731 -7.32 15.75 1.71
N GLN A 732 -7.26 14.68 2.48
CA GLN A 732 -7.99 13.42 2.23
C GLN A 732 -9.46 13.51 2.66
N ASN A 733 -9.83 14.52 3.45
CA ASN A 733 -11.15 14.62 4.04
C ASN A 733 -12.14 15.19 3.02
N ILE A 734 -13.23 14.45 2.80
CA ILE A 734 -14.36 14.83 1.93
C ILE A 734 -15.41 15.68 2.65
N ASP A 735 -15.18 15.97 3.95
CA ASP A 735 -16.12 16.62 4.89
C ASP A 735 -16.40 18.11 4.59
N GLY A 736 -15.53 18.77 3.83
CA GLY A 736 -15.64 20.19 3.49
C GLY A 736 -15.26 21.15 4.63
N LEU A 737 -14.83 20.68 5.80
CA LEU A 737 -14.61 21.53 6.99
C LEU A 737 -13.53 22.60 6.76
N HIS A 738 -12.49 22.32 5.97
CA HIS A 738 -11.52 23.35 5.55
C HIS A 738 -12.15 24.49 4.75
N ARG A 739 -13.13 24.21 3.88
CA ARG A 739 -13.85 25.24 3.11
C ARG A 739 -14.73 26.09 4.03
N VAL A 740 -15.35 25.46 5.03
CA VAL A 740 -16.17 26.14 6.04
C VAL A 740 -15.31 27.00 6.98
N ALA A 741 -14.08 26.57 7.28
CA ALA A 741 -13.10 27.36 8.04
C ALA A 741 -12.62 28.61 7.27
N GLY A 742 -12.55 28.52 5.93
CA GLY A 742 -12.15 29.61 5.04
C GLY A 742 -10.85 29.38 4.27
N SER A 743 -10.28 28.16 4.28
CA SER A 743 -9.06 27.83 3.53
C SER A 743 -9.31 27.95 2.02
N LYS A 744 -8.40 28.62 1.32
CA LYS A 744 -8.50 28.97 -0.11
C LYS A 744 -7.66 28.04 -1.00
N ASN A 745 -6.46 27.68 -0.54
CA ASN A 745 -5.48 26.92 -1.31
C ASN A 745 -5.62 25.41 -1.04
N LEU A 746 -6.83 24.90 -1.25
CA LEU A 746 -7.18 23.50 -0.99
C LEU A 746 -6.89 22.58 -2.17
N ILE A 747 -6.36 21.40 -1.84
CA ILE A 747 -6.20 20.24 -2.74
C ILE A 747 -7.03 19.10 -2.13
N GLU A 748 -8.28 18.97 -2.53
CA GLU A 748 -9.20 17.92 -2.10
C GLU A 748 -8.91 16.62 -2.87
N ILE A 749 -7.90 15.86 -2.45
CA ILE A 749 -7.36 14.71 -3.22
C ILE A 749 -8.31 13.50 -3.25
N HIS A 750 -9.27 13.42 -2.32
CA HIS A 750 -10.38 12.47 -2.35
C HIS A 750 -11.70 13.09 -2.80
N GLY A 751 -11.68 14.35 -3.25
CA GLY A 751 -12.86 15.09 -3.67
C GLY A 751 -13.70 15.63 -2.50
N ASN A 752 -14.99 15.85 -2.73
CA ASN A 752 -15.86 16.59 -1.80
C ASN A 752 -17.30 16.03 -1.84
N ILE A 753 -17.91 15.83 -0.67
CA ILE A 753 -19.21 15.16 -0.54
C ILE A 753 -20.41 16.03 -0.97
N GLN A 754 -20.28 17.36 -0.93
CA GLN A 754 -21.32 18.33 -1.32
C GLN A 754 -21.39 18.56 -2.85
N GLN A 755 -20.35 18.17 -3.59
CA GLN A 755 -20.30 18.23 -5.05
C GLN A 755 -20.79 16.91 -5.63
N LEU A 756 -21.87 16.92 -6.41
CA LEU A 756 -22.48 15.76 -7.04
C LEU A 756 -22.36 15.85 -8.57
N PHE A 757 -22.42 14.69 -9.25
CA PHE A 757 -22.50 14.65 -10.71
C PHE A 757 -23.35 13.48 -11.21
N CYS A 758 -23.96 13.67 -12.38
CA CYS A 758 -24.60 12.56 -13.10
C CYS A 758 -23.54 11.68 -13.80
N THR A 759 -23.60 10.37 -13.58
CA THR A 759 -22.64 9.40 -14.16
C THR A 759 -22.77 9.21 -15.67
N SER A 760 -23.85 9.72 -16.29
CA SER A 760 -24.10 9.60 -17.74
C SER A 760 -23.91 10.93 -18.48
N CYS A 761 -24.65 11.99 -18.12
CA CYS A 761 -24.57 13.27 -18.82
C CYS A 761 -23.53 14.25 -18.27
N GLY A 762 -22.80 13.87 -17.22
CA GLY A 762 -21.74 14.70 -16.60
C GLY A 762 -22.23 15.95 -15.86
N HIS A 763 -23.54 16.20 -15.77
CA HIS A 763 -24.11 17.39 -15.14
C HIS A 763 -23.72 17.48 -13.65
N ASP A 764 -22.97 18.54 -13.32
CA ASP A 764 -22.66 18.96 -11.95
C ASP A 764 -23.88 19.45 -11.19
N ILE A 765 -23.98 19.05 -9.93
CA ILE A 765 -25.02 19.40 -8.97
C ILE A 765 -24.30 19.78 -7.67
N TYR A 766 -24.69 20.87 -7.00
CA TYR A 766 -24.16 21.24 -5.69
C TYR A 766 -25.27 21.17 -4.66
N VAL A 767 -24.99 20.57 -3.49
CA VAL A 767 -25.95 20.44 -2.39
C VAL A 767 -25.28 20.78 -1.06
N ASN A 768 -25.98 21.48 -0.17
CA ASN A 768 -25.46 21.80 1.17
C ASN A 768 -25.45 20.56 2.08
N SER A 769 -26.43 19.67 1.90
CA SER A 769 -26.65 18.42 2.62
C SER A 769 -27.47 17.45 1.75
N PHE A 770 -27.61 16.19 2.15
CA PHE A 770 -28.47 15.20 1.48
C PHE A 770 -29.91 15.17 2.04
N GLU A 771 -30.30 16.21 2.78
CA GLU A 771 -31.59 16.24 3.46
C GLU A 771 -32.78 16.26 2.49
N GLY A 772 -33.77 15.39 2.74
CA GLY A 772 -34.93 15.21 1.85
C GLY A 772 -34.60 14.58 0.48
N MET A 773 -33.34 14.25 0.18
CA MET A 773 -32.99 13.60 -1.09
C MET A 773 -33.48 12.16 -1.12
N LYS A 774 -34.07 11.74 -2.25
CA LYS A 774 -34.29 10.32 -2.53
C LYS A 774 -32.96 9.67 -2.91
N ILE A 775 -32.59 8.61 -2.20
CA ILE A 775 -31.32 7.92 -2.34
C ILE A 775 -31.57 6.48 -2.87
N PRO A 776 -30.80 5.99 -3.86
CA PRO A 776 -29.84 6.74 -4.68
C PRO A 776 -30.54 7.77 -5.61
N PRO A 777 -30.00 8.99 -5.76
CA PRO A 777 -30.62 10.05 -6.55
C PRO A 777 -30.50 9.83 -8.05
N LYS A 778 -31.51 10.31 -8.78
CA LYS A 778 -31.58 10.32 -10.26
C LYS A 778 -31.40 11.72 -10.81
N CYS A 779 -30.71 11.85 -11.94
CA CYS A 779 -30.45 13.13 -12.59
C CYS A 779 -31.74 13.68 -13.22
N GLN A 780 -32.08 14.92 -12.89
CA GLN A 780 -33.25 15.61 -13.45
C GLN A 780 -33.18 15.85 -14.98
N ARG A 781 -31.99 15.76 -15.59
CA ARG A 781 -31.82 15.94 -17.06
C ARG A 781 -31.96 14.66 -17.88
N CYS A 782 -31.66 13.49 -17.32
CA CYS A 782 -31.58 12.24 -18.11
C CYS A 782 -32.00 10.96 -17.35
N GLY A 783 -32.48 11.06 -16.10
CA GLY A 783 -32.95 9.93 -15.29
C GLY A 783 -31.86 8.98 -14.76
N SER A 784 -30.63 9.07 -15.27
CA SER A 784 -29.47 8.24 -14.86
C SER A 784 -29.02 8.53 -13.42
N LEU A 785 -28.21 7.63 -12.86
CA LEU A 785 -27.65 7.77 -11.51
C LEU A 785 -26.88 9.09 -11.32
N VAL A 786 -27.02 9.67 -10.13
CA VAL A 786 -26.16 10.72 -9.58
C VAL A 786 -25.34 10.14 -8.42
N ARG A 787 -24.10 10.60 -8.25
CA ARG A 787 -23.21 10.27 -7.12
C ARG A 787 -22.43 11.50 -6.67
N PRO A 788 -21.83 11.51 -5.47
CA PRO A 788 -20.89 12.57 -5.10
C PRO A 788 -19.58 12.44 -5.90
N ARG A 789 -18.88 13.57 -6.04
CA ARG A 789 -17.51 13.71 -6.54
C ARG A 789 -16.52 13.38 -5.41
N VAL A 790 -16.71 12.22 -4.80
CA VAL A 790 -15.77 11.61 -3.85
C VAL A 790 -15.12 10.41 -4.53
N VAL A 791 -13.84 10.17 -4.25
CA VAL A 791 -13.12 8.98 -4.75
C VAL A 791 -13.58 7.77 -3.96
N LEU A 792 -13.93 6.69 -4.67
CA LEU A 792 -14.24 5.39 -4.08
C LEU A 792 -13.08 4.41 -4.28
N PHE A 793 -13.04 3.32 -3.52
CA PHE A 793 -12.01 2.29 -3.68
C PHE A 793 -12.05 1.70 -5.10
N GLY A 794 -10.88 1.51 -5.71
CA GLY A 794 -10.76 1.12 -7.12
C GLY A 794 -11.12 2.21 -8.13
N GLU A 795 -11.06 3.50 -7.75
CA GLU A 795 -11.21 4.64 -8.65
C GLU A 795 -9.99 5.59 -8.61
N MET A 796 -9.82 6.36 -9.70
CA MET A 796 -8.76 7.35 -9.83
C MET A 796 -9.00 8.58 -8.93
N LEU A 797 -7.91 9.12 -8.37
CA LEU A 797 -7.92 10.43 -7.72
C LEU A 797 -8.28 11.55 -8.73
N PRO A 798 -8.83 12.70 -8.30
CA PRO A 798 -9.25 13.75 -9.21
C PRO A 798 -8.03 14.39 -9.89
N ILE A 799 -7.98 14.34 -11.22
CA ILE A 799 -6.86 14.83 -12.05
C ILE A 799 -6.39 16.21 -11.59
N ARG A 800 -7.33 17.15 -11.43
CA ARG A 800 -7.04 18.54 -11.03
C ARG A 800 -6.31 18.62 -9.68
N ALA A 801 -6.63 17.75 -8.74
CA ALA A 801 -5.98 17.71 -7.43
C ALA A 801 -4.57 17.06 -7.51
N ILE A 802 -4.37 16.05 -8.38
CA ILE A 802 -3.03 15.51 -8.66
C ILE A 802 -2.15 16.59 -9.30
N THR A 803 -2.61 17.22 -10.39
CA THR A 803 -1.85 18.27 -11.10
C THR A 803 -1.57 19.46 -10.17
N GLN A 804 -2.55 19.94 -9.40
CA GLN A 804 -2.34 21.03 -8.44
C GLN A 804 -1.31 20.65 -7.35
N LEU A 805 -1.29 19.40 -6.89
CA LEU A 805 -0.26 18.90 -5.97
C LEU A 805 1.13 18.82 -6.63
N HIS A 806 1.22 18.30 -7.85
CA HIS A 806 2.48 18.22 -8.61
C HIS A 806 3.03 19.63 -8.94
N GLU A 807 2.20 20.55 -9.41
CA GLU A 807 2.55 21.95 -9.65
C GLU A 807 3.06 22.65 -8.37
N PHE A 808 2.44 22.38 -7.23
CA PHE A 808 2.87 22.90 -5.93
C PHE A 808 4.23 22.28 -5.52
N MET A 809 4.36 20.96 -5.53
CA MET A 809 5.62 20.26 -5.19
C MET A 809 6.78 20.60 -6.15
N SER A 810 6.51 20.93 -7.42
CA SER A 810 7.52 21.10 -8.47
C SER A 810 8.57 22.18 -8.18
N LYS A 811 8.25 23.14 -7.31
CA LYS A 811 9.11 24.30 -6.98
C LYS A 811 10.01 24.03 -5.76
N GLY A 812 9.99 22.82 -5.21
CA GLY A 812 10.57 22.48 -3.90
C GLY A 812 9.68 22.95 -2.74
N LEU A 813 9.82 22.32 -1.58
CA LEU A 813 9.08 22.66 -0.36
C LEU A 813 10.07 22.99 0.75
N ASP A 814 9.84 24.08 1.47
CA ASP A 814 10.63 24.46 2.65
C ASP A 814 10.18 23.69 3.90
N ALA A 815 8.89 23.35 3.97
CA ALA A 815 8.32 22.57 5.07
C ALA A 815 7.10 21.72 4.64
N VAL A 816 6.90 20.60 5.35
CA VAL A 816 5.72 19.73 5.24
C VAL A 816 5.21 19.36 6.63
N ILE A 817 3.91 19.55 6.85
CA ILE A 817 3.23 19.24 8.12
C ILE A 817 2.19 18.14 7.85
N SER A 818 2.44 16.92 8.32
CA SER A 818 1.49 15.80 8.26
C SER A 818 0.61 15.76 9.50
N ILE A 819 -0.70 15.80 9.33
CA ILE A 819 -1.66 16.12 10.41
C ILE A 819 -2.80 15.10 10.40
N GLY A 820 -2.91 14.29 11.46
CA GLY A 820 -4.06 13.41 11.68
C GLY A 820 -4.30 12.36 10.56
N THR A 821 -3.25 11.90 9.90
CA THR A 821 -3.31 10.84 8.88
C THR A 821 -2.34 9.70 9.22
N THR A 822 -2.70 8.48 8.84
CA THR A 822 -1.83 7.28 8.94
C THR A 822 -0.79 7.20 7.83
N SER A 823 -0.85 8.10 6.84
CA SER A 823 0.11 8.20 5.71
C SER A 823 0.24 6.96 4.81
N VAL A 824 -0.62 5.94 4.97
CA VAL A 824 -0.58 4.64 4.25
C VAL A 824 -0.56 4.78 2.72
N PHE A 825 -1.17 5.84 2.18
CA PHE A 825 -1.22 6.04 0.73
C PHE A 825 0.05 6.72 0.20
N PRO A 826 0.70 6.20 -0.87
CA PRO A 826 1.95 6.76 -1.40
C PRO A 826 1.88 8.24 -1.80
N TYR A 827 0.74 8.75 -2.27
CA TYR A 827 0.55 10.17 -2.61
C TYR A 827 0.41 11.10 -1.38
N ILE A 828 0.29 10.53 -0.18
CA ILE A 828 0.25 11.23 1.12
C ILE A 828 1.63 11.14 1.81
N ALA A 829 2.28 9.97 1.77
CA ALA A 829 3.64 9.81 2.30
C ALA A 829 4.72 10.47 1.44
N LYS A 830 4.63 10.39 0.10
CA LYS A 830 5.68 10.86 -0.82
C LYS A 830 6.08 12.34 -0.59
N PRO A 831 5.16 13.31 -0.43
CA PRO A 831 5.57 14.70 -0.17
C PRO A 831 6.38 14.85 1.13
N VAL A 832 6.06 14.07 2.18
CA VAL A 832 6.82 14.06 3.44
C VAL A 832 8.20 13.44 3.24
N VAL A 833 8.28 12.29 2.56
CA VAL A 833 9.54 11.57 2.28
C VAL A 833 10.46 12.38 1.38
N ASP A 834 9.94 13.03 0.33
CA ASP A 834 10.71 13.87 -0.57
C ASP A 834 11.22 15.13 0.15
N ALA A 835 10.40 15.76 1.00
CA ALA A 835 10.80 16.89 1.83
C ALA A 835 11.93 16.50 2.81
N ALA A 836 11.81 15.37 3.49
CA ALA A 836 12.85 14.85 4.40
C ALA A 836 14.18 14.60 3.66
N ARG A 837 14.13 14.00 2.46
CA ARG A 837 15.30 13.77 1.60
C ARG A 837 15.97 15.07 1.13
N ASN A 838 15.17 16.10 0.89
CA ASN A 838 15.66 17.44 0.54
C ASN A 838 16.04 18.29 1.77
N ASN A 839 16.10 17.69 2.97
CA ASN A 839 16.42 18.32 4.25
C ASN A 839 15.49 19.48 4.66
N ALA A 840 14.27 19.52 4.10
CA ALA A 840 13.23 20.46 4.47
C ALA A 840 12.62 20.14 5.86
N VAL A 841 11.87 21.08 6.43
CA VAL A 841 11.28 20.94 7.77
C VAL A 841 10.09 19.96 7.73
N THR A 842 10.26 18.74 8.23
CA THR A 842 9.20 17.73 8.24
C THR A 842 8.64 17.49 9.65
N ILE A 843 7.33 17.66 9.80
CA ILE A 843 6.61 17.64 11.09
C ILE A 843 5.43 16.67 11.01
N GLU A 844 5.34 15.71 11.94
CA GLU A 844 4.15 14.88 12.17
C GLU A 844 3.38 15.39 13.40
N ILE A 845 2.06 15.54 13.25
CA ILE A 845 1.10 15.85 14.33
C ILE A 845 0.03 14.75 14.32
N ASN A 846 0.28 13.69 15.09
CA ASN A 846 -0.60 12.54 15.20
C ASN A 846 -0.35 11.84 16.55
N PRO A 847 -1.39 11.54 17.37
CA PRO A 847 -1.24 10.76 18.60
C PRO A 847 -0.64 9.35 18.41
N GLY A 848 -0.79 8.76 17.22
CA GLY A 848 -0.31 7.41 16.90
C GLY A 848 1.10 7.33 16.31
N GLU A 849 1.40 6.19 15.69
CA GLU A 849 2.55 5.98 14.79
C GLU A 849 2.01 5.82 13.36
N THR A 850 2.79 6.18 12.34
CA THR A 850 2.38 6.21 10.93
C THR A 850 3.53 5.82 10.00
N GLU A 851 3.23 5.56 8.72
CA GLU A 851 4.24 5.25 7.68
C GLU A 851 5.34 6.33 7.50
N VAL A 852 5.17 7.54 8.06
CA VAL A 852 6.17 8.60 8.01
C VAL A 852 6.81 8.94 9.36
N SER A 853 6.43 8.28 10.45
CA SER A 853 6.95 8.57 11.80
C SER A 853 8.47 8.45 11.92
N ASP A 854 9.10 7.58 11.12
CA ASP A 854 10.55 7.34 11.13
C ASP A 854 11.35 8.23 10.16
N VAL A 855 10.68 9.06 9.34
CA VAL A 855 11.32 9.97 8.37
C VAL A 855 11.08 11.46 8.65
N VAL A 856 10.22 11.81 9.60
CA VAL A 856 9.99 13.20 10.01
C VAL A 856 11.06 13.72 10.98
N ARG A 857 11.50 14.96 10.81
CA ARG A 857 12.43 15.64 11.74
C ARG A 857 11.80 15.86 13.11
N TYR A 858 10.50 16.15 13.14
CA TYR A 858 9.74 16.41 14.36
C TYR A 858 8.48 15.56 14.43
N ARG A 859 8.25 14.94 15.58
CA ARG A 859 7.10 14.07 15.82
C ARG A 859 6.37 14.48 17.10
N LEU A 860 5.12 14.92 16.95
CA LEU A 860 4.28 15.46 18.02
C LEU A 860 3.10 14.52 18.24
N ARG A 861 3.19 13.70 19.30
CA ARG A 861 2.19 12.69 19.70
C ARG A 861 0.98 13.31 20.42
N GLU A 862 0.31 14.25 19.76
CA GLU A 862 -0.82 15.01 20.32
C GLU A 862 -1.79 15.43 19.20
N ARG A 863 -3.01 15.82 19.57
CA ARG A 863 -4.08 16.28 18.68
C ARG A 863 -3.78 17.61 18.02
N ALA A 864 -4.20 17.73 16.75
CA ALA A 864 -3.98 18.91 15.93
C ALA A 864 -4.60 20.20 16.51
N ALA A 865 -5.76 20.11 17.16
CA ALA A 865 -6.43 21.26 17.75
C ALA A 865 -5.73 21.83 19.00
N ILE A 866 -4.78 21.10 19.58
CA ILE A 866 -3.91 21.57 20.67
C ILE A 866 -2.60 22.12 20.09
N VAL A 867 -1.95 21.34 19.21
CA VAL A 867 -0.60 21.65 18.69
C VAL A 867 -0.60 22.87 17.78
N LEU A 868 -1.52 22.97 16.83
CA LEU A 868 -1.45 24.01 15.79
C LEU A 868 -1.66 25.43 16.36
N PRO A 869 -2.67 25.72 17.21
CA PRO A 869 -2.82 27.05 17.79
C PRO A 869 -1.62 27.47 18.65
N GLU A 870 -0.98 26.51 19.33
CA GLU A 870 0.18 26.74 20.20
C GLU A 870 1.48 26.98 19.40
N LEU A 871 1.58 26.40 18.20
CA LEU A 871 2.61 26.72 17.21
C LEU A 871 2.36 28.08 16.53
N LEU A 872 1.11 28.41 16.19
CA LEU A 872 0.75 29.71 15.61
C LEU A 872 1.17 30.89 16.50
N LYS A 873 1.01 30.76 17.83
CA LYS A 873 1.46 31.76 18.80
C LYS A 873 2.97 32.04 18.74
N ARG A 874 3.81 31.02 18.51
CA ARG A 874 5.30 31.12 18.47
C ARG A 874 5.85 31.60 17.14
N LEU A 875 5.06 31.43 16.09
CA LEU A 875 5.33 32.01 14.77
C LEU A 875 4.99 33.49 14.69
N SER A 876 4.23 34.03 15.65
CA SER A 876 3.68 35.40 15.66
C SER A 876 4.52 36.35 16.51
#